data_AF-A0A7I8WBW7-F1
#
_entry.id   AF-A0A7I8WBW7-F1
#
_cell.length_a   1.000
_cell.length_b   1.000
_cell.length_c   1.000
_cell.angle_alpha   90.00
_cell.angle_beta   90.00
_cell.angle_gamma   90.00
#
_symmetry.space_group_name_H-M   'P 1'
#
loop_
_entity.id
_entity.type
_entity.pdbx_description
1 polymer ?
#
loop_
_entity_poly.entity_id
_entity_poly.type
_entity_poly.pdbx_seq_one_letter_code
_entity_poly.pdbx_strand_id
1 'polypeptide(L)'
;MYEVRATSDSFRVTKNARIYAISSCPLTEKRICLIVSDGRILIWQLHTVDDIDEKFSPKFSLSDIIKPEYTDQDNKRLKFIMTGMMNGLGNNLTIKMCPPLTTKNLQDYLPLLAVGNGYGNVQIYDLSNGSLKREFSVHSCQVRGIEWLGLKKFISFAYPSLGYNGQVRNEIVICDISSGRSHFFRPNRDEEAPIEGLRVSHFKQYVTILFKERPFELWDLKTETLLRQMPSSFPKLFAVEWSPNPASRLKKKHPLEVEPTGEPSMSDSVTSIKSSDAEICSKECLFLSDTEGGVYQLIIEGNILKEGPKIALDNSVNAITSIARKGDIMLLGDTEGNLCVTDLKNRVNRVCPTNKNWVKKTKFGPGKGNMKFLSLFNDSVDIRDAGPLSKLDPISVLKCPKDVSKITDVDWAASDRPVIVCQDGTIKIFDMNLKTCSSSFDEFILAEPIFSPYIISPKHSLAAKSLLQHQSWREEYSFNLECETEIQPSVLEALKAIDDDIKSYMINCKFGIAERALITSTLFGDEFDFAFWTVALHYLRRSVIFEKQKTESPPNDPEDKDLFVPTPSRVVQTTDLLKLEDDNQGSILVDEIADESLESSFDILADRLTFKKRELARAFLHDQKRTTADHTRTCAESLLLLGQAERAVQLFLETDAGDDNYYVDCLRACLVASIRSSGASQSTIKLVATSLIANGKLIEGVQLLCLIEKGVDACRYLQTYGQWYKAAWLAKSTLSDSECDDVIKRWTEHLSSNTINEKVKNFLNKKHLPLNY
;
A
#
# COMPACT_ATOMS: atom_id res chain seq x y z
N MET A 1 6.27 -1.81 25.69
CA MET A 1 4.89 -1.28 25.63
C MET A 1 4.99 0.08 24.95
N TYR A 2 4.37 0.23 23.77
CA TYR A 2 4.42 1.46 22.97
C TYR A 2 3.26 2.38 23.38
N GLU A 3 3.50 3.69 23.42
CA GLU A 3 2.46 4.68 23.67
C GLU A 3 1.61 4.87 22.41
N VAL A 4 0.28 4.87 22.54
CA VAL A 4 -0.63 5.13 21.41
C VAL A 4 -0.81 6.64 21.27
N ARG A 5 -0.20 7.23 20.23
CA ARG A 5 -0.22 8.69 20.00
C ARG A 5 -1.30 9.18 19.03
N ALA A 6 -1.70 8.36 18.07
CA ALA A 6 -2.72 8.69 17.09
C ALA A 6 -3.56 7.47 16.75
N THR A 7 -4.84 7.68 16.47
CA THR A 7 -5.75 6.67 15.92
C THR A 7 -6.42 7.24 14.68
N SER A 8 -6.65 6.41 13.68
CA SER A 8 -7.42 6.79 12.49
C SER A 8 -8.91 6.60 12.72
N ASP A 9 -9.73 7.35 12.01
CA ASP A 9 -11.18 7.11 11.99
C ASP A 9 -11.50 5.70 11.45
N SER A 10 -12.60 5.11 11.92
CA SER A 10 -13.00 3.77 11.50
C SER A 10 -13.42 3.76 10.03
N PHE A 11 -12.63 3.10 9.18
CA PHE A 11 -13.01 2.85 7.79
C PHE A 11 -13.90 1.61 7.69
N ARG A 12 -15.10 1.73 7.12
CA ARG A 12 -15.98 0.58 6.88
C ARG A 12 -15.45 -0.25 5.72
N VAL A 13 -14.68 -1.28 6.07
CA VAL A 13 -14.28 -2.34 5.15
C VAL A 13 -15.51 -3.23 4.86
N THR A 14 -15.69 -3.68 3.61
CA THR A 14 -16.71 -4.68 3.28
C THR A 14 -16.42 -5.96 4.07
N LYS A 15 -17.44 -6.70 4.53
CA LYS A 15 -17.27 -7.84 5.46
C LYS A 15 -16.21 -8.88 5.04
N ASN A 16 -15.87 -8.94 3.75
CA ASN A 16 -14.94 -9.91 3.18
C ASN A 16 -13.55 -9.32 2.85
N ALA A 17 -13.32 -8.03 3.05
CA ALA A 17 -12.05 -7.40 2.73
C ALA A 17 -11.05 -7.49 3.90
N ARG A 18 -9.82 -7.91 3.58
CA ARG A 18 -8.70 -8.09 4.52
C ARG A 18 -7.56 -7.17 4.16
N ILE A 19 -6.75 -6.77 5.13
CA ILE A 19 -5.51 -6.02 4.90
C ILE A 19 -4.42 -7.01 4.51
N TYR A 20 -3.75 -6.77 3.38
CA TYR A 20 -2.64 -7.61 2.90
C TYR A 20 -1.27 -7.03 3.23
N ALA A 21 -1.11 -5.70 3.14
CA ALA A 21 0.18 -5.06 3.35
C ALA A 21 0.02 -3.63 3.87
N ILE A 22 1.08 -3.16 4.54
CA ILE A 22 1.28 -1.79 4.98
C ILE A 22 2.64 -1.31 4.49
N SER A 23 2.74 -0.06 4.05
CA SER A 23 4.00 0.58 3.68
C SER A 23 4.01 2.03 4.17
N SER A 24 5.14 2.49 4.68
CA SER A 24 5.36 3.89 5.07
C SER A 24 6.25 4.59 4.04
N CYS A 25 6.06 5.88 3.84
CA CYS A 25 6.97 6.67 3.02
C CYS A 25 8.34 6.76 3.72
N PRO A 26 9.44 6.31 3.07
CA PRO A 26 10.76 6.28 3.71
C PRO A 26 11.38 7.67 3.91
N LEU A 27 10.90 8.69 3.19
CA LEU A 27 11.45 10.05 3.27
C LEU A 27 10.72 10.91 4.30
N THR A 28 9.39 10.90 4.24
CA THR A 28 8.58 11.77 5.09
C THR A 28 8.13 11.08 6.36
N GLU A 29 8.00 9.74 6.35
CA GLU A 29 7.40 8.93 7.44
C GLU A 29 6.00 9.39 7.89
N LYS A 30 5.41 10.36 7.19
CA LYS A 30 4.14 11.02 7.48
C LYS A 30 2.98 10.34 6.78
N ARG A 31 3.27 9.64 5.66
CA ARG A 31 2.28 8.95 4.81
C ARG A 31 2.42 7.45 4.92
N ILE A 32 1.29 6.77 5.09
CA ILE A 32 1.20 5.30 5.12
C ILE A 32 0.17 4.84 4.09
N CYS A 33 0.48 3.73 3.46
CA CYS A 33 -0.32 3.07 2.45
C CYS A 33 -0.76 1.69 2.98
N LEU A 34 -2.06 1.38 2.93
CA LEU A 34 -2.59 0.03 3.19
C LEU A 34 -3.18 -0.58 1.92
N ILE A 35 -2.83 -1.83 1.67
CA ILE A 35 -3.35 -2.62 0.54
C ILE A 35 -4.43 -3.57 1.06
N VAL A 36 -5.62 -3.51 0.46
CA VAL A 36 -6.80 -4.27 0.84
C VAL A 36 -7.10 -5.36 -0.20
N SER A 37 -7.71 -6.47 0.23
CA SER A 37 -7.93 -7.66 -0.60
C SER A 37 -8.97 -7.51 -1.72
N ASP A 38 -9.69 -6.39 -1.75
CA ASP A 38 -10.58 -6.03 -2.85
C ASP A 38 -9.90 -5.20 -3.95
N GLY A 39 -8.57 -5.02 -3.84
CA GLY A 39 -7.74 -4.28 -4.80
C GLY A 39 -7.57 -2.82 -4.45
N ARG A 40 -8.22 -2.31 -3.39
CA ARG A 40 -8.07 -0.91 -2.99
C ARG A 40 -6.74 -0.67 -2.27
N ILE A 41 -6.14 0.47 -2.58
CA ILE A 41 -4.98 1.02 -1.89
C ILE A 41 -5.43 2.28 -1.18
N LEU A 42 -5.33 2.29 0.13
CA LEU A 42 -5.78 3.39 0.98
C LEU A 42 -4.54 4.15 1.47
N ILE A 43 -4.56 5.47 1.34
CA ILE A 43 -3.45 6.35 1.70
C ILE A 43 -3.91 7.18 2.89
N TRP A 44 -3.16 7.10 3.97
CA TRP A 44 -3.33 7.94 5.15
C TRP A 44 -2.12 8.84 5.33
N GLN A 45 -2.39 9.97 5.96
CA GLN A 45 -1.38 10.95 6.31
C GLN A 45 -1.61 11.43 7.75
N LEU A 46 -0.51 11.51 8.51
CA LEU A 46 -0.48 12.10 9.84
C LEU A 46 -0.63 13.62 9.73
N HIS A 47 -1.55 14.17 10.52
CA HIS A 47 -1.79 15.60 10.65
C HIS A 47 -1.74 16.02 12.12
N THR A 48 -1.36 17.26 12.38
CA THR A 48 -1.57 17.87 13.70
C THR A 48 -2.89 18.62 13.70
N VAL A 49 -3.64 18.54 14.79
CA VAL A 49 -4.96 19.19 14.90
C VAL A 49 -4.84 20.72 15.01
N ASP A 50 -3.65 21.21 15.40
CA ASP A 50 -3.39 22.61 15.70
C ASP A 50 -2.87 23.43 14.49
N ASP A 51 -2.84 22.86 13.27
CA ASP A 51 -2.29 23.47 12.03
C ASP A 51 -3.14 24.63 11.44
N ILE A 52 -3.96 25.35 12.23
CA ILE A 52 -4.85 26.40 11.70
C ILE A 52 -4.16 27.77 11.56
N ASP A 53 -3.03 28.05 12.24
CA ASP A 53 -2.49 29.43 12.30
C ASP A 53 -0.97 29.60 12.03
N GLU A 54 -0.21 28.57 11.68
CA GLU A 54 1.25 28.73 11.51
C GLU A 54 1.65 29.04 10.06
N LYS A 55 1.96 30.32 9.78
CA LYS A 55 2.69 30.81 8.59
C LYS A 55 4.15 30.30 8.49
N PHE A 56 4.48 29.20 9.16
CA PHE A 56 5.83 28.74 9.36
C PHE A 56 6.00 27.35 8.73
N SER A 57 6.98 27.25 7.81
CA SER A 57 7.57 26.05 7.21
C SER A 57 6.65 24.83 6.99
N PRO A 58 6.44 24.37 5.75
CA PRO A 58 5.65 23.17 5.51
C PRO A 58 6.27 22.00 6.28
N LYS A 59 5.48 21.36 7.15
CA LYS A 59 5.89 20.16 7.91
C LYS A 59 5.93 18.97 6.94
N PHE A 60 7.08 18.70 6.35
CA PHE A 60 7.28 17.69 5.30
C PHE A 60 7.48 16.30 5.88
N SER A 61 8.16 16.17 7.00
CA SER A 61 8.50 14.89 7.63
C SER A 61 7.82 14.67 8.98
N LEU A 62 7.96 13.47 9.53
CA LEU A 62 7.56 13.15 10.89
C LEU A 62 8.38 13.92 11.92
N SER A 63 9.67 14.17 11.66
CA SER A 63 10.56 14.94 12.54
C SER A 63 10.15 16.41 12.68
N ASP A 64 9.60 17.00 11.63
CA ASP A 64 9.02 18.36 11.70
C ASP A 64 7.81 18.41 12.66
N ILE A 65 7.12 17.28 12.82
CA ILE A 65 5.92 17.17 13.66
C ILE A 65 6.28 16.79 15.10
N ILE A 66 7.09 15.75 15.26
CA ILE A 66 7.50 15.18 16.54
C ILE A 66 9.02 15.29 16.66
N LYS A 67 9.49 16.11 17.61
CA LYS A 67 10.92 16.25 17.86
C LYS A 67 11.49 14.95 18.45
N PRO A 68 12.76 14.60 18.12
CA PRO A 68 13.42 13.41 18.65
C PRO A 68 13.73 13.50 20.15
N GLU A 69 13.77 14.70 20.75
CA GLU A 69 13.88 14.87 22.21
C GLU A 69 12.50 14.77 22.86
N TYR A 70 12.17 13.60 23.40
CA TYR A 70 10.92 13.38 24.12
C TYR A 70 10.91 14.18 25.43
N THR A 71 10.10 15.24 25.48
CA THR A 71 9.65 15.86 26.73
C THR A 71 8.14 15.70 26.82
N ASP A 72 7.62 15.27 27.98
CA ASP A 72 6.17 15.10 28.25
C ASP A 72 5.33 16.39 28.04
N GLN A 73 5.98 17.50 27.70
CA GLN A 73 5.37 18.80 27.44
C GLN A 73 4.88 18.95 25.99
N ASP A 74 5.36 18.13 25.04
CA ASP A 74 4.93 18.17 23.62
C ASP A 74 3.66 17.32 23.38
N ASN A 75 2.55 17.70 24.01
CA ASN A 75 1.24 17.08 23.81
C ASN A 75 0.53 17.61 22.55
N LYS A 76 1.19 17.57 21.39
CA LYS A 76 0.53 17.84 20.10
C LYS A 76 -0.54 16.79 19.84
N ARG A 77 -1.77 17.20 19.54
CA ARG A 77 -2.85 16.27 19.17
C ARG A 77 -2.66 15.81 17.74
N LEU A 78 -2.34 14.54 17.57
CA LEU A 78 -2.12 13.93 16.26
C LEU A 78 -3.37 13.19 15.78
N LYS A 79 -3.69 13.34 14.49
CA LYS A 79 -4.76 12.59 13.83
C LYS A 79 -4.24 11.92 12.57
N PHE A 80 -4.61 10.66 12.38
CA PHE A 80 -4.29 9.92 11.16
C PHE A 80 -5.51 9.95 10.22
N ILE A 81 -5.39 10.68 9.12
CA ILE A 81 -6.52 10.96 8.22
C ILE A 81 -6.29 10.25 6.89
N MET A 82 -7.33 9.59 6.36
CA MET A 82 -7.28 9.03 5.01
C MET A 82 -7.32 10.18 4.01
N THR A 83 -6.23 10.41 3.29
CA THR A 83 -6.10 11.48 2.29
C THR A 83 -6.32 11.00 0.88
N GLY A 84 -6.17 9.70 0.63
CA GLY A 84 -6.32 9.14 -0.71
C GLY A 84 -6.85 7.72 -0.69
N MET A 85 -7.47 7.33 -1.80
CA MET A 85 -7.88 5.97 -2.10
C MET A 85 -7.69 5.72 -3.59
N MET A 86 -6.93 4.69 -3.92
CA MET A 86 -6.84 4.16 -5.28
C MET A 86 -7.67 2.88 -5.36
N ASN A 87 -8.54 2.80 -6.36
CA ASN A 87 -9.36 1.62 -6.59
C ASN A 87 -8.70 0.74 -7.65
N GLY A 88 -8.12 -0.38 -7.21
CA GLY A 88 -7.62 -1.41 -8.10
C GLY A 88 -8.71 -2.36 -8.58
N LEU A 89 -8.30 -3.25 -9.48
CA LEU A 89 -9.13 -4.32 -10.01
C LEU A 89 -9.15 -5.50 -9.02
N GLY A 90 -10.33 -6.10 -8.86
CA GLY A 90 -10.49 -7.32 -8.07
C GLY A 90 -10.19 -8.61 -8.86
N ASN A 91 -10.42 -9.76 -8.24
CA ASN A 91 -10.30 -11.05 -8.91
C ASN A 91 -11.57 -11.42 -9.69
N ASN A 92 -11.46 -12.41 -10.57
CA ASN A 92 -12.57 -12.98 -11.35
C ASN A 92 -13.34 -11.93 -12.18
N LEU A 93 -12.59 -11.25 -13.04
CA LEU A 93 -13.09 -10.13 -13.83
C LEU A 93 -13.91 -10.60 -15.05
N THR A 94 -15.02 -9.90 -15.29
CA THR A 94 -15.83 -9.97 -16.52
C THR A 94 -15.83 -8.61 -17.20
N ILE A 95 -15.73 -8.57 -18.52
CA ILE A 95 -15.62 -7.27 -19.22
C ILE A 95 -16.58 -7.12 -20.39
N LYS A 96 -16.98 -5.87 -20.62
CA LYS A 96 -17.74 -5.49 -21.80
C LYS A 96 -17.38 -4.08 -22.25
N MET A 97 -16.90 -3.95 -23.48
CA MET A 97 -16.68 -2.64 -24.10
C MET A 97 -18.02 -1.97 -24.44
N CYS A 98 -18.07 -0.65 -24.28
CA CYS A 98 -19.21 0.16 -24.71
C CYS A 98 -19.52 -0.03 -26.21
N PRO A 99 -20.74 0.31 -26.66
CA PRO A 99 -21.09 0.28 -28.08
C PRO A 99 -20.07 1.08 -28.90
N PRO A 100 -19.63 0.58 -30.07
CA PRO A 100 -18.51 1.16 -30.81
C PRO A 100 -18.82 2.56 -31.36
N LEU A 101 -17.75 3.29 -31.67
CA LEU A 101 -17.83 4.60 -32.31
C LEU A 101 -18.51 4.52 -33.69
N THR A 102 -19.43 5.44 -33.93
CA THR A 102 -20.17 5.63 -35.17
C THR A 102 -20.29 7.12 -35.49
N THR A 103 -20.68 7.45 -36.73
CA THR A 103 -20.94 8.85 -37.11
C THR A 103 -22.08 9.50 -36.31
N LYS A 104 -22.99 8.70 -35.73
CA LYS A 104 -24.14 9.20 -34.97
C LYS A 104 -23.81 9.54 -33.52
N ASN A 105 -22.82 8.89 -32.92
CA ASN A 105 -22.49 9.03 -31.50
C ASN A 105 -21.12 9.69 -31.26
N LEU A 106 -20.47 10.22 -32.30
CA LEU A 106 -19.14 10.81 -32.24
C LEU A 106 -18.97 11.88 -31.15
N GLN A 107 -19.98 12.72 -30.93
CA GLN A 107 -19.91 13.82 -29.96
C GLN A 107 -19.95 13.36 -28.50
N ASP A 108 -20.63 12.25 -28.22
CA ASP A 108 -20.84 11.73 -26.85
C ASP A 108 -19.98 10.48 -26.56
N TYR A 109 -19.22 10.01 -27.55
CA TYR A 109 -18.50 8.74 -27.46
C TYR A 109 -17.26 8.87 -26.56
N LEU A 110 -17.16 7.94 -25.62
CA LEU A 110 -15.97 7.71 -24.80
C LEU A 110 -15.67 6.20 -24.84
N PRO A 111 -14.40 5.78 -24.93
CA PRO A 111 -14.03 4.37 -24.99
C PRO A 111 -14.12 3.71 -23.60
N LEU A 112 -15.35 3.56 -23.10
CA LEU A 112 -15.62 3.05 -21.76
C LEU A 112 -15.65 1.52 -21.73
N LEU A 113 -14.91 0.94 -20.80
CA LEU A 113 -14.92 -0.48 -20.47
C LEU A 113 -15.64 -0.69 -19.15
N ALA A 114 -16.71 -1.50 -19.16
CA ALA A 114 -17.33 -1.97 -17.93
C ALA A 114 -16.65 -3.26 -17.46
N VAL A 115 -16.23 -3.28 -16.21
CA VAL A 115 -15.48 -4.38 -15.57
C VAL A 115 -16.21 -4.81 -14.31
N GLY A 116 -16.74 -6.03 -14.31
CA GLY A 116 -17.37 -6.65 -13.14
C GLY A 116 -16.39 -7.51 -12.38
N ASN A 117 -16.33 -7.38 -11.05
CA ASN A 117 -15.40 -8.15 -10.22
C ASN A 117 -16.10 -9.27 -9.40
N GLY A 118 -15.29 -10.08 -8.72
CA GLY A 118 -15.74 -11.17 -7.84
C GLY A 118 -16.55 -10.74 -6.61
N TYR A 119 -16.57 -9.44 -6.28
CA TYR A 119 -17.22 -8.90 -5.08
C TYR A 119 -18.55 -8.21 -5.38
N GLY A 120 -18.99 -8.17 -6.65
CA GLY A 120 -20.26 -7.55 -7.05
C GLY A 120 -20.16 -6.07 -7.42
N ASN A 121 -18.94 -5.54 -7.55
CA ASN A 121 -18.73 -4.20 -8.06
C ASN A 121 -18.60 -4.22 -9.59
N VAL A 122 -19.13 -3.18 -10.22
CA VAL A 122 -18.91 -2.85 -11.63
C VAL A 122 -18.15 -1.54 -11.70
N GLN A 123 -16.92 -1.60 -12.19
CA GLN A 123 -16.02 -0.47 -12.39
C GLN A 123 -16.05 -0.05 -13.87
N ILE A 124 -16.13 1.25 -14.14
CA ILE A 124 -16.14 1.83 -15.49
C ILE A 124 -14.81 2.53 -15.74
N TYR A 125 -13.98 1.95 -16.59
CA TYR A 125 -12.69 2.50 -16.99
C TYR A 125 -12.79 3.23 -18.32
N ASP A 126 -12.07 4.33 -18.45
CA ASP A 126 -11.82 4.98 -19.73
C ASP A 126 -10.52 4.45 -20.33
N LEU A 127 -10.61 3.74 -21.45
CA LEU A 127 -9.44 3.11 -22.05
C LEU A 127 -8.53 4.10 -22.80
N SER A 128 -8.95 5.35 -23.03
CA SER A 128 -8.07 6.33 -23.68
C SER A 128 -6.97 6.83 -22.74
N ASN A 129 -7.23 6.87 -21.43
CA ASN A 129 -6.28 7.35 -20.44
C ASN A 129 -6.10 6.40 -19.24
N GLY A 130 -6.71 5.22 -19.25
CA GLY A 130 -6.61 4.22 -18.18
C GLY A 130 -7.28 4.60 -16.86
N SER A 131 -8.03 5.70 -16.81
CA SER A 131 -8.62 6.21 -15.57
C SER A 131 -9.92 5.50 -15.19
N LEU A 132 -10.15 5.31 -13.89
CA LEU A 132 -11.43 4.85 -13.37
C LEU A 132 -12.41 6.04 -13.30
N LYS A 133 -13.52 5.97 -14.05
CA LYS A 133 -14.54 7.04 -14.03
C LYS A 133 -15.58 6.87 -12.92
N ARG A 134 -16.03 5.64 -12.71
CA ARG A 134 -17.09 5.30 -11.76
C ARG A 134 -16.93 3.88 -11.25
N GLU A 135 -17.35 3.66 -10.01
CA GLU A 135 -17.46 2.33 -9.40
C GLU A 135 -18.84 2.19 -8.76
N PHE A 136 -19.51 1.07 -9.05
CA PHE A 136 -20.86 0.79 -8.56
C PHE A 136 -20.90 -0.57 -7.87
N SER A 137 -21.27 -0.61 -6.59
CA SER A 137 -21.57 -1.87 -5.87
C SER A 137 -23.03 -2.26 -6.08
N VAL A 138 -23.31 -2.98 -7.18
CA VAL A 138 -24.68 -3.27 -7.64
C VAL A 138 -25.15 -4.70 -7.36
N HIS A 139 -24.23 -5.63 -7.10
CA HIS A 139 -24.55 -7.03 -6.80
C HIS A 139 -24.02 -7.44 -5.43
N SER A 140 -24.60 -8.50 -4.86
CA SER A 140 -24.14 -9.09 -3.58
C SER A 140 -23.04 -10.13 -3.77
N CYS A 141 -22.76 -10.52 -5.02
CA CYS A 141 -21.87 -11.62 -5.39
C CYS A 141 -21.17 -11.35 -6.74
N GLN A 142 -20.31 -12.27 -7.19
CA GLN A 142 -19.54 -12.13 -8.42
C GLN A 142 -20.40 -11.76 -9.63
N VAL A 143 -20.00 -10.69 -10.33
CA VAL A 143 -20.59 -10.30 -11.60
C VAL A 143 -20.22 -11.32 -12.67
N ARG A 144 -21.24 -11.95 -13.30
CA ARG A 144 -21.06 -13.03 -14.27
C ARG A 144 -21.17 -12.56 -15.72
N GLY A 145 -21.85 -11.45 -15.97
CA GLY A 145 -21.88 -10.83 -17.29
C GLY A 145 -22.47 -9.43 -17.28
N ILE A 146 -22.07 -8.65 -18.30
CA ILE A 146 -22.41 -7.25 -18.48
C ILE A 146 -22.76 -7.03 -19.94
N GLU A 147 -23.85 -6.29 -20.20
CA GLU A 147 -24.24 -5.84 -21.53
C GLU A 147 -24.62 -4.36 -21.50
N TRP A 148 -24.23 -3.62 -22.55
CA TRP A 148 -24.56 -2.19 -22.65
C TRP A 148 -25.94 -1.97 -23.27
N LEU A 149 -26.76 -1.12 -22.63
CA LEU A 149 -28.07 -0.67 -23.12
C LEU A 149 -27.97 0.64 -23.92
N GLY A 150 -26.83 1.33 -23.83
CA GLY A 150 -26.52 2.55 -24.56
C GLY A 150 -25.08 2.98 -24.24
N LEU A 151 -24.75 4.25 -24.46
CA LEU A 151 -23.43 4.78 -24.05
C LEU A 151 -23.32 5.07 -22.55
N LYS A 152 -24.47 5.20 -21.85
CA LYS A 152 -24.53 5.63 -20.44
C LYS A 152 -25.27 4.65 -19.51
N LYS A 153 -25.80 3.54 -20.04
CA LYS A 153 -26.55 2.54 -19.27
C LYS A 153 -26.04 1.14 -19.58
N PHE A 154 -25.94 0.31 -18.55
CA PHE A 154 -25.62 -1.11 -18.68
C PHE A 154 -26.59 -1.95 -17.86
N ILE A 155 -26.73 -3.21 -18.27
CA ILE A 155 -27.41 -4.28 -17.54
C ILE A 155 -26.36 -5.31 -17.16
N SER A 156 -26.44 -5.83 -15.94
CA SER A 156 -25.49 -6.81 -15.42
C SER A 156 -26.22 -7.87 -14.62
N PHE A 157 -25.67 -9.08 -14.58
CA PHE A 157 -26.23 -10.18 -13.82
C PHE A 157 -25.20 -10.89 -12.95
N ALA A 158 -25.66 -11.39 -11.81
CA ALA A 158 -24.86 -12.10 -10.83
C ALA A 158 -25.72 -13.17 -10.15
N TYR A 159 -25.05 -14.18 -9.60
CA TYR A 159 -25.65 -15.17 -8.70
C TYR A 159 -24.56 -15.78 -7.82
N PRO A 160 -24.90 -16.19 -6.57
CA PRO A 160 -23.95 -16.82 -5.67
C PRO A 160 -23.48 -18.18 -6.21
N SER A 161 -22.30 -18.63 -5.78
CA SER A 161 -21.79 -19.95 -6.16
C SER A 161 -22.82 -21.06 -5.89
N LEU A 162 -22.88 -22.06 -6.78
CA LEU A 162 -23.89 -23.12 -6.77
C LEU A 162 -23.91 -23.84 -5.40
N GLY A 163 -25.08 -23.84 -4.75
CA GLY A 163 -25.35 -24.64 -3.56
C GLY A 163 -25.68 -26.09 -3.91
N TYR A 164 -25.96 -26.92 -2.89
CA TYR A 164 -26.23 -28.35 -3.04
C TYR A 164 -27.40 -28.68 -3.98
N ASN A 165 -28.41 -27.82 -4.05
CA ASN A 165 -29.62 -28.04 -4.87
C ASN A 165 -29.49 -27.56 -6.32
N GLY A 166 -28.36 -26.97 -6.71
CA GLY A 166 -28.14 -26.43 -8.06
C GLY A 166 -29.00 -25.21 -8.44
N GLN A 167 -29.90 -24.78 -7.54
CA GLN A 167 -30.68 -23.55 -7.65
C GLN A 167 -29.95 -22.36 -7.02
N VAL A 168 -30.19 -21.17 -7.55
CA VAL A 168 -29.58 -19.92 -7.12
C VAL A 168 -30.59 -18.78 -7.13
N ARG A 169 -30.28 -17.73 -6.38
CA ARG A 169 -30.94 -16.44 -6.47
C ARG A 169 -30.26 -15.60 -7.54
N ASN A 170 -30.93 -15.42 -8.67
CA ASN A 170 -30.44 -14.60 -9.77
C ASN A 170 -30.68 -13.11 -9.49
N GLU A 171 -29.64 -12.29 -9.63
CA GLU A 171 -29.70 -10.83 -9.55
C GLU A 171 -29.48 -10.25 -10.96
N ILE A 172 -30.41 -9.41 -11.44
CA ILE A 172 -30.25 -8.67 -12.69
C ILE A 172 -30.53 -7.19 -12.42
N VAL A 173 -29.52 -6.35 -12.65
CA VAL A 173 -29.57 -4.93 -12.30
C VAL A 173 -29.26 -4.09 -13.54
N ILE A 174 -30.08 -3.07 -13.77
CA ILE A 174 -29.80 -1.98 -14.70
C ILE A 174 -29.20 -0.84 -13.91
N CYS A 175 -28.13 -0.25 -14.44
CA CYS A 175 -27.47 0.90 -13.83
C CYS A 175 -27.22 2.00 -14.88
N ASP A 176 -27.52 3.23 -14.50
CA ASP A 176 -27.17 4.43 -15.26
C ASP A 176 -25.87 5.05 -14.71
N ILE A 177 -24.88 5.19 -15.58
CA ILE A 177 -23.54 5.67 -15.21
C ILE A 177 -23.53 7.16 -14.88
N SER A 178 -24.40 7.93 -15.52
CA SER A 178 -24.44 9.39 -15.36
C SER A 178 -25.14 9.80 -14.06
N SER A 179 -26.24 9.13 -13.72
CA SER A 179 -27.00 9.41 -12.50
C SER A 179 -26.64 8.53 -11.30
N GLY A 180 -25.96 7.39 -11.53
CA GLY A 180 -25.69 6.38 -10.51
C GLY A 180 -26.93 5.62 -10.02
N ARG A 181 -28.10 5.83 -10.63
CA ARG A 181 -29.33 5.12 -10.27
C ARG A 181 -29.25 3.68 -10.76
N SER A 182 -29.56 2.75 -9.86
CA SER A 182 -29.66 1.31 -10.15
C SER A 182 -30.98 0.74 -9.64
N HIS A 183 -31.52 -0.23 -10.36
CA HIS A 183 -32.72 -0.97 -9.96
C HIS A 183 -32.71 -2.40 -10.51
N PHE A 184 -33.42 -3.29 -9.84
CA PHE A 184 -33.59 -4.66 -10.31
C PHE A 184 -34.49 -4.69 -11.55
N PHE A 185 -33.99 -5.25 -12.65
CA PHE A 185 -34.75 -5.40 -13.90
C PHE A 185 -35.84 -6.46 -13.79
N ARG A 186 -35.59 -7.49 -12.98
CA ARG A 186 -36.48 -8.61 -12.76
C ARG A 186 -36.65 -8.79 -11.25
N PRO A 187 -37.86 -9.06 -10.73
CA PRO A 187 -38.03 -9.38 -9.33
C PRO A 187 -37.21 -10.63 -8.98
N ASN A 188 -36.43 -10.54 -7.91
CA ASN A 188 -35.61 -11.65 -7.44
C ASN A 188 -36.51 -12.81 -7.02
N ARG A 189 -36.21 -14.01 -7.53
CA ARG A 189 -36.82 -15.26 -7.06
C ARG A 189 -35.74 -16.04 -6.30
N ASP A 190 -36.11 -16.62 -5.16
CA ASP A 190 -35.13 -17.24 -4.25
C ASP A 190 -34.57 -18.56 -4.79
N GLU A 191 -35.35 -19.33 -5.58
CA GLU A 191 -34.96 -20.62 -6.13
C GLU A 191 -35.17 -20.69 -7.65
N GLU A 192 -34.10 -20.49 -8.42
CA GLU A 192 -34.13 -20.61 -9.89
C GLU A 192 -32.89 -21.30 -10.46
N ALA A 193 -32.99 -21.75 -11.70
CA ALA A 193 -31.82 -22.18 -12.46
C ALA A 193 -30.86 -21.00 -12.67
N PRO A 194 -29.53 -21.23 -12.62
CA PRO A 194 -28.55 -20.16 -12.82
C PRO A 194 -28.61 -19.61 -14.24
N ILE A 195 -28.40 -18.29 -14.37
CA ILE A 195 -28.30 -17.63 -15.66
C ILE A 195 -26.99 -18.02 -16.35
N GLU A 196 -27.06 -18.54 -17.57
CA GLU A 196 -25.88 -18.83 -18.40
C GLU A 196 -25.46 -17.63 -19.24
N GLY A 197 -26.42 -16.80 -19.66
CA GLY A 197 -26.12 -15.65 -20.47
C GLY A 197 -27.29 -14.67 -20.59
N LEU A 198 -26.92 -13.41 -20.85
CA LEU A 198 -27.85 -12.33 -21.13
C LEU A 198 -27.43 -11.70 -22.46
N ARG A 199 -28.38 -11.50 -23.37
CA ARG A 199 -28.12 -10.88 -24.68
C ARG A 199 -29.15 -9.80 -24.99
N VAL A 200 -28.65 -8.58 -25.18
CA VAL A 200 -29.44 -7.40 -25.53
C VAL A 200 -29.57 -7.30 -27.06
N SER A 201 -30.75 -6.95 -27.56
CA SER A 201 -31.01 -6.78 -28.99
C SER A 201 -30.19 -5.65 -29.63
N HIS A 202 -30.05 -5.69 -30.95
CA HIS A 202 -29.21 -4.73 -31.68
C HIS A 202 -29.76 -3.30 -31.56
N PHE A 203 -31.09 -3.16 -31.63
CA PHE A 203 -31.80 -1.90 -31.44
C PHE A 203 -32.14 -1.58 -29.97
N LYS A 204 -31.66 -2.38 -29.01
CA LYS A 204 -31.86 -2.17 -27.57
C LYS A 204 -33.34 -2.16 -27.15
N GLN A 205 -34.16 -2.95 -27.85
CA GLN A 205 -35.58 -3.10 -27.59
C GLN A 205 -35.86 -4.32 -26.70
N TYR A 206 -35.07 -5.38 -26.87
CA TYR A 206 -35.32 -6.66 -26.19
C TYR A 206 -34.10 -7.15 -25.42
N VAL A 207 -34.37 -7.98 -24.40
CA VAL A 207 -33.37 -8.78 -23.70
C VAL A 207 -33.79 -10.24 -23.70
N THR A 208 -32.85 -11.11 -24.05
CA THR A 208 -32.97 -12.56 -23.90
C THR A 208 -32.18 -13.01 -22.69
N ILE A 209 -32.83 -13.75 -21.79
CA ILE A 209 -32.21 -14.32 -20.59
C ILE A 209 -32.15 -15.84 -20.75
N LEU A 210 -30.94 -16.38 -20.71
CA LEU A 210 -30.66 -17.80 -20.87
C LEU A 210 -30.43 -18.43 -19.49
N PHE A 211 -31.12 -19.53 -19.24
CA PHE A 211 -31.01 -20.28 -17.98
C PHE A 211 -30.42 -21.66 -18.25
N LYS A 212 -29.65 -22.16 -17.28
CA LYS A 212 -29.16 -23.54 -17.33
C LYS A 212 -30.33 -24.52 -17.28
N GLU A 213 -30.44 -25.39 -18.28
CA GLU A 213 -31.45 -26.45 -18.35
C GLU A 213 -32.93 -26.00 -18.31
N ARG A 214 -33.22 -24.71 -18.46
CA ARG A 214 -34.57 -24.13 -18.51
C ARG A 214 -34.73 -23.29 -19.79
N PRO A 215 -35.92 -23.25 -20.42
CA PRO A 215 -36.16 -22.42 -21.59
C PRO A 215 -35.88 -20.94 -21.31
N PHE A 216 -35.39 -20.24 -22.33
CA PHE A 216 -35.05 -18.83 -22.23
C PHE A 216 -36.31 -17.94 -22.09
N GLU A 217 -36.11 -16.77 -21.50
CA GLU A 217 -37.11 -15.73 -21.37
C GLU A 217 -36.78 -14.55 -22.30
N LEU A 218 -37.80 -14.00 -22.98
CA LEU A 218 -37.72 -12.81 -23.81
C LEU A 218 -38.46 -11.65 -23.12
N TRP A 219 -37.76 -10.56 -22.89
CA TRP A 219 -38.25 -9.38 -22.18
C TRP A 219 -38.19 -8.12 -23.06
N ASP A 220 -39.12 -7.20 -22.83
CA ASP A 220 -39.07 -5.83 -23.36
C ASP A 220 -38.25 -4.94 -22.42
N LEU A 221 -37.26 -4.23 -22.96
CA LEU A 221 -36.41 -3.32 -22.19
C LEU A 221 -37.10 -1.99 -21.85
N LYS A 222 -38.10 -1.55 -22.64
CA LYS A 222 -38.76 -0.27 -22.42
C LYS A 222 -39.76 -0.36 -21.27
N THR A 223 -40.57 -1.42 -21.26
CA THR A 223 -41.58 -1.65 -20.22
C THR A 223 -41.09 -2.52 -19.07
N GLU A 224 -39.94 -3.18 -19.23
CA GLU A 224 -39.40 -4.15 -18.26
C GLU A 224 -40.38 -5.31 -17.99
N THR A 225 -41.10 -5.73 -19.04
CA THR A 225 -42.09 -6.82 -18.97
C THR A 225 -41.64 -8.08 -19.71
N LEU A 226 -42.08 -9.22 -19.20
CA LEU A 226 -41.88 -10.51 -19.85
C LEU A 226 -42.81 -10.64 -21.06
N LEU A 227 -42.25 -10.76 -22.27
CA LEU A 227 -43.01 -10.93 -23.50
C LEU A 227 -43.35 -12.40 -23.75
N ARG A 228 -42.35 -13.29 -23.58
CA ARG A 228 -42.55 -14.72 -23.75
C ARG A 228 -41.53 -15.54 -22.96
N GLN A 229 -42.02 -16.61 -22.36
CA GLN A 229 -41.19 -17.73 -21.92
C GLN A 229 -41.34 -18.87 -22.94
N MET A 230 -40.22 -19.40 -23.43
CA MET A 230 -40.29 -20.50 -24.40
C MET A 230 -40.82 -21.79 -23.75
N PRO A 231 -41.55 -22.64 -24.50
CA PRO A 231 -42.04 -23.91 -23.97
C PRO A 231 -40.90 -24.82 -23.49
N SER A 232 -41.18 -25.69 -22.52
CA SER A 232 -40.21 -26.70 -22.05
C SER A 232 -39.84 -27.73 -23.12
N SER A 233 -40.67 -27.89 -24.16
CA SER A 233 -40.38 -28.71 -25.34
C SER A 233 -39.38 -28.06 -26.30
N PHE A 234 -39.02 -26.79 -26.09
CA PHE A 234 -38.05 -26.10 -26.94
C PHE A 234 -36.65 -26.66 -26.68
N PRO A 235 -35.83 -26.88 -27.72
CA PRO A 235 -34.49 -27.43 -27.57
C PRO A 235 -33.64 -26.58 -26.63
N LYS A 236 -32.81 -27.26 -25.83
CA LYS A 236 -31.85 -26.59 -24.95
C LYS A 236 -30.85 -25.82 -25.81
N LEU A 237 -30.56 -24.59 -25.40
CA LEU A 237 -29.70 -23.69 -26.16
C LEU A 237 -28.31 -23.62 -25.56
N PHE A 238 -27.28 -23.55 -26.42
CA PHE A 238 -25.91 -23.27 -25.99
C PHE A 238 -25.47 -21.84 -26.29
N ALA A 239 -25.89 -21.28 -27.42
CA ALA A 239 -25.46 -19.94 -27.82
C ALA A 239 -26.58 -19.16 -28.53
N VAL A 240 -26.56 -17.84 -28.33
CA VAL A 240 -27.56 -16.90 -28.83
C VAL A 240 -26.89 -15.62 -29.30
N GLU A 241 -27.28 -15.13 -30.48
CA GLU A 241 -26.78 -13.88 -31.04
C GLU A 241 -27.90 -13.07 -31.72
N TRP A 242 -27.94 -11.77 -31.43
CA TRP A 242 -28.88 -10.85 -32.05
C TRP A 242 -28.34 -10.28 -33.36
N SER A 243 -29.24 -10.02 -34.30
CA SER A 243 -28.90 -9.30 -35.52
C SER A 243 -30.05 -8.40 -36.00
N PRO A 244 -29.73 -7.27 -36.64
CA PRO A 244 -30.74 -6.46 -37.30
C PRO A 244 -31.31 -7.19 -38.51
N ASN A 245 -32.63 -7.15 -38.70
CA ASN A 245 -33.23 -7.74 -39.90
C ASN A 245 -32.96 -6.84 -41.13
N PRO A 246 -32.36 -7.34 -42.22
CA PRO A 246 -32.11 -6.54 -43.43
C PRO A 246 -33.40 -5.96 -44.05
N ALA A 247 -34.56 -6.58 -43.84
CA ALA A 247 -35.85 -6.09 -44.33
C ALA A 247 -36.43 -4.90 -43.52
N SER A 248 -35.81 -4.53 -42.39
CA SER A 248 -36.29 -3.47 -41.49
C SER A 248 -35.76 -2.06 -41.82
N ARG A 249 -35.12 -1.85 -42.98
CA ARG A 249 -34.77 -0.47 -43.39
C ARG A 249 -36.06 0.31 -43.66
N LEU A 250 -36.38 1.21 -42.74
CA LEU A 250 -37.50 2.17 -42.79
C LEU A 250 -37.69 2.70 -44.22
N LYS A 251 -38.80 2.31 -44.87
CA LYS A 251 -39.30 3.03 -46.04
C LYS A 251 -39.73 4.41 -45.54
N LYS A 252 -38.91 5.44 -45.77
CA LYS A 252 -39.36 6.84 -45.64
C LYS A 252 -40.50 7.02 -46.65
N LYS A 253 -41.76 7.03 -46.18
CA LYS A 253 -42.87 7.51 -47.00
C LYS A 253 -42.79 9.05 -47.02
N HIS A 254 -42.81 9.60 -48.24
CA HIS A 254 -42.98 11.03 -48.48
C HIS A 254 -44.28 11.53 -47.80
N PRO A 255 -44.30 12.75 -47.23
CA PRO A 255 -45.53 13.35 -46.76
C PRO A 255 -46.35 13.79 -47.99
N LEU A 256 -47.57 13.25 -48.11
CA LEU A 256 -48.59 13.77 -49.02
C LEU A 256 -49.24 14.98 -48.36
N GLU A 257 -49.25 16.09 -49.09
CA GLU A 257 -49.99 17.32 -48.78
C GLU A 257 -51.50 17.01 -48.67
N VAL A 258 -52.14 17.57 -47.64
CA VAL A 258 -53.59 17.53 -47.46
C VAL A 258 -54.07 18.99 -47.40
N GLU A 259 -54.89 19.38 -48.37
CA GLU A 259 -55.66 20.64 -48.34
C GLU A 259 -56.76 20.59 -47.26
N PRO A 260 -57.10 21.71 -46.61
CA PRO A 260 -58.12 21.74 -45.57
C PRO A 260 -59.49 22.11 -46.14
N THR A 261 -60.52 21.30 -45.90
CA THR A 261 -61.92 21.77 -45.96
C THR A 261 -62.76 21.15 -44.83
N GLY A 262 -63.13 22.02 -43.87
CA GLY A 262 -64.51 22.31 -43.48
C GLY A 262 -65.39 21.25 -42.81
N GLU A 263 -65.30 21.22 -41.47
CA GLU A 263 -66.34 21.13 -40.43
C GLU A 263 -67.39 19.98 -40.32
N PRO A 264 -67.85 19.68 -39.07
CA PRO A 264 -68.45 18.42 -38.68
C PRO A 264 -69.96 18.52 -38.38
N SER A 265 -70.66 17.37 -38.32
CA SER A 265 -71.94 17.29 -37.61
C SER A 265 -72.05 15.99 -36.79
N MET A 266 -72.61 16.19 -35.61
CA MET A 266 -72.62 15.34 -34.41
C MET A 266 -73.63 14.18 -34.47
N SER A 267 -73.29 13.04 -33.87
CA SER A 267 -74.15 12.36 -32.88
C SER A 267 -73.46 11.13 -32.26
N ASP A 268 -73.82 10.89 -31.00
CA ASP A 268 -73.13 10.15 -29.97
C ASP A 268 -72.95 8.64 -30.17
N SER A 269 -71.86 8.11 -29.60
CA SER A 269 -71.85 7.06 -28.55
C SER A 269 -70.71 6.04 -28.69
N VAL A 270 -70.27 5.54 -27.53
CA VAL A 270 -69.24 4.50 -27.27
C VAL A 270 -67.85 5.03 -26.94
N THR A 271 -67.63 5.27 -25.64
CA THR A 271 -66.33 5.24 -24.98
C THR A 271 -65.68 3.87 -25.16
N SER A 272 -64.91 3.73 -26.22
CA SER A 272 -63.79 2.78 -26.31
C SER A 272 -62.55 3.60 -26.63
N ILE A 273 -61.73 3.85 -25.60
CA ILE A 273 -60.41 4.45 -25.78
C ILE A 273 -59.57 3.42 -26.54
N LYS A 274 -59.60 3.48 -27.86
CA LYS A 274 -58.55 2.93 -28.71
C LYS A 274 -57.34 3.85 -28.54
N SER A 275 -56.38 3.42 -27.74
CA SER A 275 -55.05 4.03 -27.72
C SER A 275 -54.37 3.76 -29.07
N SER A 276 -54.55 4.69 -30.00
CA SER A 276 -53.76 4.85 -31.20
C SER A 276 -52.40 5.43 -30.81
N ASP A 277 -51.43 4.54 -30.61
CA ASP A 277 -49.99 4.77 -30.80
C ASP A 277 -49.30 3.39 -30.81
N ALA A 278 -49.58 2.60 -31.84
CA ALA A 278 -48.77 1.42 -32.13
C ALA A 278 -47.42 1.90 -32.68
N GLU A 279 -46.50 2.26 -31.78
CA GLU A 279 -45.10 2.52 -32.09
C GLU A 279 -44.56 1.37 -32.96
N ILE A 280 -43.99 1.73 -34.12
CA ILE A 280 -43.49 0.76 -35.10
C ILE A 280 -42.26 0.07 -34.52
N CYS A 281 -42.46 -1.12 -33.94
CA CYS A 281 -41.36 -1.97 -33.53
C CYS A 281 -40.59 -2.47 -34.77
N SER A 282 -39.27 -2.30 -34.76
CA SER A 282 -38.41 -2.73 -35.86
C SER A 282 -38.12 -4.22 -35.74
N LYS A 283 -38.19 -4.94 -36.87
CA LYS A 283 -37.94 -6.37 -36.90
C LYS A 283 -36.49 -6.68 -36.58
N GLU A 284 -36.27 -7.56 -35.62
CA GLU A 284 -34.94 -8.10 -35.29
C GLU A 284 -34.94 -9.62 -35.44
N CYS A 285 -33.76 -10.18 -35.69
CA CYS A 285 -33.58 -11.62 -35.81
C CYS A 285 -32.67 -12.12 -34.69
N LEU A 286 -33.12 -13.16 -34.01
CA LEU A 286 -32.37 -13.90 -32.99
C LEU A 286 -31.89 -15.23 -33.60
N PHE A 287 -30.59 -15.48 -33.55
CA PHE A 287 -30.00 -16.75 -33.96
C PHE A 287 -29.70 -17.60 -32.73
N LEU A 288 -30.10 -18.86 -32.78
CA LEU A 288 -30.05 -19.80 -31.66
C LEU A 288 -29.37 -21.08 -32.10
N SER A 289 -28.45 -21.63 -31.30
CA SER A 289 -27.95 -23.01 -31.48
C SER A 289 -28.55 -23.98 -30.47
N ASP A 290 -28.92 -25.17 -30.94
CA ASP A 290 -29.27 -26.30 -30.07
C ASP A 290 -28.03 -27.11 -29.63
N THR A 291 -28.27 -28.11 -28.78
CA THR A 291 -27.26 -29.08 -28.32
C THR A 291 -26.78 -30.04 -29.41
N GLU A 292 -27.49 -30.13 -30.53
CA GLU A 292 -27.21 -31.04 -31.64
C GLU A 292 -26.48 -30.32 -32.79
N GLY A 293 -26.11 -29.04 -32.62
CA GLY A 293 -25.40 -28.23 -33.61
C GLY A 293 -26.30 -27.55 -34.65
N GLY A 294 -27.62 -27.65 -34.55
CA GLY A 294 -28.57 -26.95 -35.40
C GLY A 294 -28.70 -25.46 -35.06
N VAL A 295 -28.71 -24.59 -36.08
CA VAL A 295 -28.90 -23.15 -35.91
C VAL A 295 -30.27 -22.70 -36.45
N TYR A 296 -31.06 -22.07 -35.58
CA TYR A 296 -32.40 -21.56 -35.87
C TYR A 296 -32.40 -20.04 -35.95
N GLN A 297 -33.23 -19.50 -36.82
CA GLN A 297 -33.53 -18.08 -36.88
C GLN A 297 -34.93 -17.83 -36.30
N LEU A 298 -35.05 -16.90 -35.35
CA LEU A 298 -36.33 -16.37 -34.90
C LEU A 298 -36.44 -14.90 -35.29
N ILE A 299 -37.55 -14.51 -35.89
CA ILE A 299 -37.84 -13.11 -36.21
C ILE A 299 -38.81 -12.57 -35.16
N ILE A 300 -38.42 -11.47 -34.52
CA ILE A 300 -39.14 -10.84 -33.41
C ILE A 300 -39.67 -9.48 -33.88
N GLU A 301 -40.96 -9.26 -33.67
CA GLU A 301 -41.70 -8.03 -33.98
C GLU A 301 -42.72 -7.77 -32.86
N GLY A 302 -42.35 -7.00 -31.84
CA GLY A 302 -43.16 -6.84 -30.63
C GLY A 302 -43.39 -8.19 -29.94
N ASN A 303 -44.66 -8.51 -29.69
CA ASN A 303 -45.08 -9.80 -29.13
C ASN A 303 -45.15 -10.94 -30.17
N ILE A 304 -44.89 -10.67 -31.44
CA ILE A 304 -44.98 -11.66 -32.52
C ILE A 304 -43.62 -12.31 -32.74
N LEU A 305 -43.57 -13.63 -32.54
CA LEU A 305 -42.43 -14.50 -32.85
C LEU A 305 -42.74 -15.34 -34.09
N LYS A 306 -41.89 -15.23 -35.11
CA LYS A 306 -41.96 -16.03 -36.33
C LYS A 306 -40.70 -16.89 -36.46
N GLU A 307 -40.89 -18.20 -36.62
CA GLU A 307 -39.79 -19.11 -36.91
C GLU A 307 -39.31 -18.91 -38.35
N GLY A 308 -38.02 -18.63 -38.48
CA GLY A 308 -37.31 -18.50 -39.75
C GLY A 308 -36.69 -19.84 -40.19
N PRO A 309 -35.99 -19.83 -41.33
CA PRO A 309 -35.37 -21.04 -41.87
C PRO A 309 -34.26 -21.57 -40.94
N LYS A 310 -34.20 -22.90 -40.78
CA LYS A 310 -33.05 -23.57 -40.16
C LYS A 310 -31.84 -23.46 -41.09
N ILE A 311 -30.71 -23.01 -40.56
CA ILE A 311 -29.45 -22.91 -41.33
C ILE A 311 -28.86 -24.31 -41.41
N ALA A 312 -28.72 -24.84 -42.62
CA ALA A 312 -28.07 -26.12 -42.85
C ALA A 312 -26.56 -25.98 -42.65
N LEU A 313 -26.03 -26.69 -41.66
CA LEU A 313 -24.60 -26.82 -41.40
C LEU A 313 -24.12 -28.21 -41.81
N ASP A 314 -22.84 -28.33 -42.13
CA ASP A 314 -22.24 -29.63 -42.46
C ASP A 314 -22.22 -30.52 -41.20
N ASN A 315 -22.35 -31.84 -41.37
CA ASN A 315 -22.39 -32.82 -40.27
C ASN A 315 -21.10 -32.88 -39.42
N SER A 316 -20.08 -32.09 -39.75
CA SER A 316 -18.81 -31.99 -39.02
C SER A 316 -18.83 -30.97 -37.87
N VAL A 317 -19.92 -30.20 -37.71
CA VAL A 317 -20.04 -29.19 -36.65
C VAL A 317 -20.66 -29.83 -35.40
N ASN A 318 -19.91 -29.83 -34.30
CA ASN A 318 -20.40 -30.29 -32.99
C ASN A 318 -21.32 -29.26 -32.32
N ALA A 319 -21.70 -29.48 -31.06
CA ALA A 319 -22.49 -28.54 -30.28
C ALA A 319 -21.85 -27.13 -30.29
N ILE A 320 -22.63 -26.13 -30.72
CA ILE A 320 -22.13 -24.77 -30.94
C ILE A 320 -22.17 -23.99 -29.63
N THR A 321 -21.00 -23.60 -29.13
CA THR A 321 -20.80 -22.91 -27.85
C THR A 321 -20.80 -21.38 -27.99
N SER A 322 -20.50 -20.85 -29.17
CA SER A 322 -20.48 -19.41 -29.42
C SER A 322 -20.96 -19.08 -30.82
N ILE A 323 -21.72 -18.00 -30.94
CA ILE A 323 -22.21 -17.46 -32.21
C ILE A 323 -21.84 -15.98 -32.25
N ALA A 324 -21.30 -15.53 -33.38
CA ALA A 324 -21.11 -14.13 -33.68
C ALA A 324 -21.53 -13.85 -35.13
N ARG A 325 -22.17 -12.71 -35.40
CA ARG A 325 -22.60 -12.36 -36.76
C ARG A 325 -22.16 -10.97 -37.16
N LYS A 326 -21.72 -10.82 -38.40
CA LYS A 326 -21.44 -9.52 -39.02
C LYS A 326 -21.87 -9.49 -40.48
N GLY A 327 -22.89 -8.68 -40.77
CA GLY A 327 -23.49 -8.61 -42.09
C GLY A 327 -24.08 -9.97 -42.50
N ASP A 328 -23.59 -10.51 -43.61
CA ASP A 328 -24.01 -11.81 -44.17
C ASP A 328 -23.14 -12.98 -43.69
N ILE A 329 -22.07 -12.69 -42.94
CA ILE A 329 -21.14 -13.70 -42.42
C ILE A 329 -21.50 -14.03 -40.97
N MET A 330 -21.60 -15.32 -40.69
CA MET A 330 -21.82 -15.90 -39.37
C MET A 330 -20.62 -16.74 -38.97
N LEU A 331 -20.20 -16.62 -37.72
CA LEU A 331 -19.12 -17.37 -37.11
C LEU A 331 -19.70 -18.23 -35.99
N LEU A 332 -19.38 -19.52 -36.00
CA LEU A 332 -19.80 -20.51 -35.03
C LEU A 332 -18.55 -21.15 -34.43
N GLY A 333 -18.47 -21.23 -33.12
CA GLY A 333 -17.45 -22.00 -32.41
C GLY A 333 -18.08 -23.21 -31.72
N ASP A 334 -17.41 -24.35 -31.72
CA ASP A 334 -17.91 -25.58 -31.13
C ASP A 334 -17.18 -26.00 -29.83
N THR A 335 -17.63 -27.10 -29.23
CA THR A 335 -17.05 -27.70 -28.01
C THR A 335 -15.66 -28.28 -28.22
N GLU A 336 -15.30 -28.66 -29.44
CA GLU A 336 -14.01 -29.27 -29.80
C GLU A 336 -12.98 -28.24 -30.29
N GLY A 337 -13.35 -26.95 -30.34
CA GLY A 337 -12.47 -25.86 -30.76
C GLY A 337 -12.48 -25.57 -32.27
N ASN A 338 -13.32 -26.20 -33.06
CA ASN A 338 -13.49 -25.86 -34.47
C ASN A 338 -14.25 -24.55 -34.62
N LEU A 339 -13.86 -23.78 -35.64
CA LEU A 339 -14.54 -22.55 -36.03
C LEU A 339 -15.18 -22.76 -37.40
N CYS A 340 -16.50 -22.59 -37.49
CA CYS A 340 -17.22 -22.60 -38.76
C CYS A 340 -17.58 -21.17 -39.17
N VAL A 341 -17.18 -20.78 -40.37
CA VAL A 341 -17.61 -19.52 -41.00
C VAL A 341 -18.64 -19.85 -42.08
N THR A 342 -19.82 -19.26 -41.94
CA THR A 342 -20.94 -19.42 -42.85
C THR A 342 -21.24 -18.10 -43.53
N ASP A 343 -21.17 -18.08 -44.87
CA ASP A 343 -21.72 -17.01 -45.69
C ASP A 343 -23.20 -17.33 -45.95
N LEU A 344 -24.09 -16.57 -45.33
CA LEU A 344 -25.54 -16.77 -45.43
C LEU A 344 -26.11 -16.36 -46.80
N LYS A 345 -25.43 -15.45 -47.50
CA LYS A 345 -25.88 -14.97 -48.81
C LYS A 345 -25.59 -16.00 -49.89
N ASN A 346 -24.37 -16.54 -49.86
CA ASN A 346 -23.92 -17.54 -50.83
C ASN A 346 -24.16 -18.98 -50.37
N ARG A 347 -24.61 -19.19 -49.12
CA ARG A 347 -24.82 -20.50 -48.47
C ARG A 347 -23.57 -21.38 -48.49
N VAL A 348 -22.40 -20.76 -48.25
CA VAL A 348 -21.12 -21.46 -48.19
C VAL A 348 -20.71 -21.60 -46.74
N ASN A 349 -20.45 -22.85 -46.32
CA ASN A 349 -19.91 -23.17 -45.00
C ASN A 349 -18.43 -23.55 -45.12
N ARG A 350 -17.61 -23.07 -44.18
CA ARG A 350 -16.18 -23.35 -44.09
C ARG A 350 -15.84 -23.71 -42.65
N VAL A 351 -15.50 -24.97 -42.41
CA VAL A 351 -15.04 -25.43 -41.09
C VAL A 351 -13.51 -25.34 -41.04
N CYS A 352 -12.99 -24.72 -39.98
CA CYS A 352 -11.57 -24.57 -39.70
C CYS A 352 -11.26 -25.25 -38.35
N PRO A 353 -10.61 -26.43 -38.36
CA PRO A 353 -10.16 -27.06 -37.13
C PRO A 353 -8.96 -26.29 -36.58
N THR A 354 -9.06 -25.80 -35.34
CA THR A 354 -7.99 -25.00 -34.73
C THR A 354 -7.01 -25.81 -33.89
N ASN A 355 -7.31 -27.10 -33.64
CA ASN A 355 -6.57 -28.00 -32.74
C ASN A 355 -6.42 -27.43 -31.32
N LYS A 356 -7.42 -26.67 -30.87
CA LYS A 356 -7.51 -26.07 -29.54
C LYS A 356 -8.73 -26.62 -28.82
N ASN A 357 -8.77 -26.51 -27.51
CA ASN A 357 -9.93 -26.94 -26.73
C ASN A 357 -11.11 -25.96 -26.91
N TRP A 358 -12.29 -26.33 -26.40
CA TRP A 358 -13.51 -25.52 -26.20
C TRP A 358 -13.42 -24.01 -26.51
N VAL A 359 -14.22 -23.55 -27.49
CA VAL A 359 -14.41 -22.13 -27.78
C VAL A 359 -15.35 -21.50 -26.73
N LYS A 360 -14.87 -20.55 -25.94
CA LYS A 360 -15.66 -19.88 -24.88
C LYS A 360 -16.43 -18.66 -25.40
N LYS A 361 -15.80 -17.85 -26.25
CA LYS A 361 -16.37 -16.58 -26.74
C LYS A 361 -15.79 -16.24 -28.09
N THR A 362 -16.63 -15.76 -29.00
CA THR A 362 -16.20 -15.21 -30.28
C THR A 362 -16.83 -13.84 -30.50
N LYS A 363 -16.08 -12.90 -31.09
CA LYS A 363 -16.57 -11.54 -31.33
C LYS A 363 -15.86 -10.87 -32.50
N PHE A 364 -16.62 -10.31 -33.43
CA PHE A 364 -16.08 -9.49 -34.51
C PHE A 364 -15.56 -8.15 -33.99
N GLY A 365 -14.46 -7.67 -34.59
CA GLY A 365 -13.94 -6.34 -34.34
C GLY A 365 -14.91 -5.25 -34.81
N PRO A 366 -14.89 -4.05 -34.19
CA PRO A 366 -15.77 -2.97 -34.60
C PRO A 366 -15.38 -2.39 -35.97
N GLY A 367 -16.36 -1.74 -36.64
CA GLY A 367 -16.19 -1.09 -37.95
C GLY A 367 -16.86 -1.84 -39.11
N LYS A 368 -17.55 -1.13 -40.01
CA LYS A 368 -18.45 -1.72 -41.03
C LYS A 368 -17.79 -2.72 -42.00
N GLY A 369 -16.48 -2.59 -42.25
CA GLY A 369 -15.72 -3.49 -43.13
C GLY A 369 -14.70 -4.38 -42.41
N ASN A 370 -14.61 -4.31 -41.09
CA ASN A 370 -13.59 -5.05 -40.34
C ASN A 370 -14.02 -6.52 -40.13
N MET A 371 -13.63 -7.43 -41.02
CA MET A 371 -13.99 -8.85 -40.90
C MET A 371 -13.10 -9.65 -39.94
N LYS A 372 -12.20 -8.96 -39.22
CA LYS A 372 -11.40 -9.57 -38.17
C LYS A 372 -12.26 -9.92 -36.96
N PHE A 373 -11.96 -11.03 -36.33
CA PHE A 373 -12.66 -11.49 -35.14
C PHE A 373 -11.70 -12.14 -34.16
N LEU A 374 -12.12 -12.12 -32.90
CA LEU A 374 -11.37 -12.65 -31.77
C LEU A 374 -12.05 -13.90 -31.27
N SER A 375 -11.27 -14.93 -30.97
CA SER A 375 -11.74 -16.21 -30.45
C SER A 375 -11.03 -16.52 -29.14
N LEU A 376 -11.79 -16.62 -28.05
CA LEU A 376 -11.31 -17.06 -26.75
C LEU A 376 -11.52 -18.56 -26.62
N PHE A 377 -10.43 -19.28 -26.40
CA PHE A 377 -10.41 -20.69 -26.05
C PHE A 377 -10.13 -20.85 -24.55
N ASN A 378 -10.01 -22.08 -24.07
CA ASN A 378 -9.75 -22.30 -22.64
C ASN A 378 -8.42 -21.70 -22.15
N ASP A 379 -7.35 -21.81 -22.96
CA ASP A 379 -5.97 -21.42 -22.59
C ASP A 379 -5.27 -20.57 -23.68
N SER A 380 -6.02 -20.05 -24.66
CA SER A 380 -5.45 -19.19 -25.71
C SER A 380 -6.47 -18.23 -26.32
N VAL A 381 -5.98 -17.17 -26.95
CA VAL A 381 -6.76 -16.21 -27.72
C VAL A 381 -6.19 -16.09 -29.12
N ASP A 382 -7.07 -16.12 -30.13
CA ASP A 382 -6.67 -15.93 -31.52
C ASP A 382 -7.39 -14.76 -32.16
N ILE A 383 -6.69 -14.10 -33.08
CA ILE A 383 -7.29 -13.16 -34.02
C ILE A 383 -7.18 -13.75 -35.42
N ARG A 384 -8.31 -13.78 -36.12
CA ARG A 384 -8.44 -14.28 -37.50
C ARG A 384 -9.18 -13.25 -38.34
N ASP A 385 -9.04 -13.34 -39.66
CA ASP A 385 -9.84 -12.56 -40.62
C ASP A 385 -10.82 -13.48 -41.34
N ALA A 386 -12.11 -13.14 -41.30
CA ALA A 386 -13.16 -13.84 -42.03
C ALA A 386 -13.41 -13.26 -43.43
N GLY A 387 -12.67 -12.22 -43.84
CA GLY A 387 -12.77 -11.61 -45.17
C GLY A 387 -12.47 -12.61 -46.30
N PRO A 388 -11.26 -13.21 -46.35
CA PRO A 388 -10.98 -14.29 -47.27
C PRO A 388 -11.59 -15.61 -46.74
N LEU A 389 -12.82 -15.90 -47.16
CA LEU A 389 -13.50 -17.19 -46.86
C LEU A 389 -12.67 -18.43 -47.25
N SER A 390 -11.66 -18.27 -48.12
CA SER A 390 -10.78 -19.33 -48.59
C SER A 390 -9.64 -19.70 -47.62
N LYS A 391 -9.22 -18.78 -46.74
CA LYS A 391 -8.10 -18.97 -45.80
C LYS A 391 -8.43 -18.32 -44.45
N LEU A 392 -8.64 -19.16 -43.44
CA LEU A 392 -8.95 -18.77 -42.05
C LEU A 392 -7.72 -18.89 -41.14
N ASP A 393 -6.56 -18.54 -41.68
CA ASP A 393 -5.30 -18.61 -40.96
C ASP A 393 -5.30 -17.58 -39.81
N PRO A 394 -4.76 -17.94 -38.63
CA PRO A 394 -4.63 -16.99 -37.53
C PRO A 394 -3.65 -15.88 -37.90
N ILE A 395 -4.10 -14.62 -37.74
CA ILE A 395 -3.23 -13.44 -37.82
C ILE A 395 -2.26 -13.47 -36.65
N SER A 396 -2.81 -13.73 -35.45
CA SER A 396 -2.06 -13.76 -34.21
C SER A 396 -2.68 -14.75 -33.23
N VAL A 397 -1.83 -15.32 -32.39
CA VAL A 397 -2.18 -16.34 -31.40
C VAL A 397 -1.43 -16.02 -30.12
N LEU A 398 -2.16 -15.78 -29.04
CA LEU A 398 -1.62 -15.67 -27.69
C LEU A 398 -1.94 -16.96 -26.93
N LYS A 399 -0.93 -17.74 -26.59
CA LYS A 399 -1.06 -18.93 -25.73
C LYS A 399 -0.63 -18.57 -24.31
N CYS A 400 -1.39 -19.02 -23.32
CA CYS A 400 -0.98 -18.92 -21.92
C CYS A 400 -0.26 -20.21 -21.49
N PRO A 401 1.08 -20.22 -21.38
CA PRO A 401 1.78 -21.32 -20.74
C PRO A 401 1.45 -21.38 -19.24
N LYS A 402 1.85 -22.46 -18.55
CA LYS A 402 1.54 -22.68 -17.12
C LYS A 402 2.04 -21.56 -16.20
N ASP A 403 3.06 -20.82 -16.62
CA ASP A 403 3.68 -19.75 -15.84
C ASP A 403 3.01 -18.37 -16.02
N VAL A 404 2.06 -18.24 -16.95
CA VAL A 404 1.34 -17.00 -17.22
C VAL A 404 -0.10 -17.10 -16.71
N SER A 405 -0.61 -16.02 -16.13
CA SER A 405 -1.99 -15.91 -15.66
C SER A 405 -2.99 -16.26 -16.76
N LYS A 406 -3.99 -17.09 -16.43
CA LYS A 406 -5.01 -17.54 -17.39
C LYS A 406 -5.86 -16.37 -17.85
N ILE A 407 -6.29 -16.41 -19.11
CA ILE A 407 -7.20 -15.41 -19.68
C ILE A 407 -8.62 -15.71 -19.21
N THR A 408 -9.28 -14.72 -18.60
CA THR A 408 -10.65 -14.84 -18.09
C THR A 408 -11.68 -14.39 -19.13
N ASP A 409 -11.45 -13.25 -19.78
CA ASP A 409 -12.39 -12.67 -20.75
C ASP A 409 -11.67 -11.75 -21.76
N VAL A 410 -12.36 -11.45 -22.86
CA VAL A 410 -11.84 -10.68 -24.00
C VAL A 410 -12.86 -9.73 -24.61
N ASP A 411 -12.40 -8.60 -25.14
CA ASP A 411 -13.21 -7.68 -25.96
C ASP A 411 -12.33 -6.85 -26.93
N TRP A 412 -12.92 -5.89 -27.64
CA TRP A 412 -12.26 -4.96 -28.55
C TRP A 412 -12.42 -3.53 -28.04
N ALA A 413 -11.33 -2.82 -27.74
CA ALA A 413 -11.35 -1.39 -27.38
C ALA A 413 -11.56 -0.51 -28.63
N ALA A 414 -10.93 -0.90 -29.74
CA ALA A 414 -11.03 -0.25 -31.03
C ALA A 414 -10.98 -1.29 -32.17
N SER A 415 -10.96 -0.86 -33.42
CA SER A 415 -10.92 -1.75 -34.59
C SER A 415 -9.68 -2.65 -34.67
N ASP A 416 -8.60 -2.25 -34.00
CA ASP A 416 -7.26 -2.82 -34.04
C ASP A 416 -6.65 -3.00 -32.64
N ARG A 417 -7.45 -2.83 -31.58
CA ARG A 417 -7.02 -2.88 -30.18
C ARG A 417 -7.79 -3.95 -29.42
N PRO A 418 -7.36 -5.22 -29.45
CA PRO A 418 -7.90 -6.27 -28.60
C PRO A 418 -7.62 -6.00 -27.11
N VAL A 419 -8.63 -6.24 -26.26
CA VAL A 419 -8.55 -6.16 -24.81
C VAL A 419 -8.62 -7.56 -24.23
N ILE A 420 -7.65 -7.90 -23.38
CA ILE A 420 -7.53 -9.20 -22.74
C ILE A 420 -7.46 -9.00 -21.24
N VAL A 421 -8.21 -9.83 -20.51
CA VAL A 421 -8.22 -9.82 -19.05
C VAL A 421 -7.67 -11.12 -18.52
N CYS A 422 -6.79 -11.00 -17.54
CA CYS A 422 -6.11 -12.12 -16.93
C CYS A 422 -6.61 -12.38 -15.50
N GLN A 423 -6.43 -13.61 -15.03
CA GLN A 423 -6.86 -14.05 -13.71
C GLN A 423 -6.15 -13.33 -12.56
N ASP A 424 -4.99 -12.71 -12.83
CA ASP A 424 -4.23 -11.86 -11.91
C ASP A 424 -4.84 -10.46 -11.70
N GLY A 425 -6.01 -10.19 -12.28
CA GLY A 425 -6.68 -8.90 -12.15
C GLY A 425 -6.13 -7.82 -13.09
N THR A 426 -5.35 -8.19 -14.12
CA THR A 426 -4.83 -7.23 -15.10
C THR A 426 -5.69 -7.13 -16.34
N ILE A 427 -5.84 -5.90 -16.86
CA ILE A 427 -6.46 -5.61 -18.16
C ILE A 427 -5.35 -5.14 -19.10
N LYS A 428 -5.18 -5.83 -20.23
CA LYS A 428 -4.12 -5.57 -21.21
C LYS A 428 -4.75 -5.22 -22.55
N ILE A 429 -4.36 -4.07 -23.12
CA ILE A 429 -4.74 -3.66 -24.47
C ILE A 429 -3.60 -4.02 -25.39
N PHE A 430 -3.81 -4.99 -26.27
CA PHE A 430 -2.78 -5.47 -27.19
C PHE A 430 -2.83 -4.77 -28.55
N ASP A 431 -1.73 -4.83 -29.28
CA ASP A 431 -1.74 -4.65 -30.73
C ASP A 431 -2.38 -5.86 -31.44
N MET A 432 -2.67 -5.70 -32.73
CA MET A 432 -3.25 -6.79 -33.55
C MET A 432 -2.38 -8.04 -33.61
N ASN A 433 -1.08 -7.91 -33.40
CA ASN A 433 -0.16 -9.04 -33.39
C ASN A 433 -0.09 -9.77 -32.04
N LEU A 434 -0.78 -9.26 -31.00
CA LEU A 434 -0.75 -9.79 -29.63
C LEU A 434 0.67 -9.85 -29.04
N LYS A 435 1.52 -8.89 -29.39
CA LYS A 435 2.93 -8.84 -28.94
C LYS A 435 3.18 -7.73 -27.93
N THR A 436 2.58 -6.56 -28.14
CA THR A 436 2.81 -5.37 -27.30
C THR A 436 1.53 -4.98 -26.59
N CYS A 437 1.64 -4.65 -25.30
CA CYS A 437 0.51 -4.20 -24.47
C CYS A 437 0.83 -2.99 -23.58
N SER A 438 1.98 -2.34 -23.81
CA SER A 438 2.44 -1.15 -23.09
C SER A 438 2.48 0.06 -24.03
N SER A 439 2.03 1.22 -23.57
CA SER A 439 2.19 2.52 -24.21
C SER A 439 3.08 3.43 -23.35
N SER A 440 3.71 4.44 -23.96
CA SER A 440 4.44 5.45 -23.19
C SER A 440 3.46 6.24 -22.32
N PHE A 441 3.87 6.61 -21.11
CA PHE A 441 3.05 7.47 -20.24
C PHE A 441 2.80 8.85 -20.89
N ASP A 442 3.74 9.33 -21.73
CA ASP A 442 3.62 10.59 -22.48
C ASP A 442 2.42 10.61 -23.45
N GLU A 443 1.90 9.45 -23.84
CA GLU A 443 0.73 9.33 -24.72
C GLU A 443 -0.60 9.50 -23.95
N PHE A 444 -0.55 9.48 -22.61
CA PHE A 444 -1.74 9.61 -21.76
C PHE A 444 -2.05 11.09 -21.50
N ILE A 445 -3.25 11.50 -21.88
CA ILE A 445 -3.79 12.80 -21.49
C ILE A 445 -4.39 12.66 -20.09
N LEU A 446 -3.67 13.15 -19.08
CA LEU A 446 -4.19 13.24 -17.72
C LEU A 446 -5.28 14.32 -17.64
N ALA A 447 -6.33 14.03 -16.87
CA ALA A 447 -7.42 15.00 -16.67
C ALA A 447 -6.97 16.20 -15.83
N GLU A 448 -6.03 15.98 -14.91
CA GLU A 448 -5.40 17.00 -14.07
C GLU A 448 -3.88 16.86 -14.17
N PRO A 449 -3.12 17.96 -14.27
CA PRO A 449 -1.67 17.92 -14.29
C PRO A 449 -1.15 17.51 -12.90
N ILE A 450 -0.32 16.48 -12.84
CA ILE A 450 0.30 16.01 -11.60
C ILE A 450 1.80 16.24 -11.70
N PHE A 451 2.40 16.87 -10.70
CA PHE A 451 3.84 16.94 -10.62
C PHE A 451 4.41 15.57 -10.27
N SER A 452 5.19 14.99 -11.18
CA SER A 452 6.04 13.84 -10.89
C SER A 452 7.30 13.92 -11.76
N PRO A 453 8.50 13.93 -11.15
CA PRO A 453 9.75 13.96 -11.89
C PRO A 453 9.97 12.75 -12.80
N TYR A 454 9.23 11.65 -12.57
CA TYR A 454 9.30 10.41 -13.34
C TYR A 454 8.39 10.41 -14.57
N ILE A 455 7.45 11.36 -14.67
CA ILE A 455 6.54 11.49 -15.83
C ILE A 455 7.26 12.18 -17.00
N ILE A 456 8.14 13.13 -16.72
CA ILE A 456 8.85 13.90 -17.75
C ILE A 456 10.20 13.25 -18.11
N SER A 457 10.72 13.56 -19.31
CA SER A 457 12.01 13.01 -19.75
C SER A 457 13.14 13.29 -18.75
N PRO A 458 14.16 12.41 -18.61
CA PRO A 458 15.25 12.61 -17.64
C PRO A 458 15.97 13.95 -17.78
N LYS A 459 16.10 14.46 -19.02
CA LYS A 459 16.71 15.77 -19.29
C LYS A 459 15.86 16.92 -18.75
N HIS A 460 14.54 16.84 -18.95
CA HIS A 460 13.59 17.84 -18.45
C HIS A 460 13.46 17.77 -16.93
N SER A 461 13.49 16.56 -16.36
CA SER A 461 13.49 16.33 -14.92
C SER A 461 14.71 16.96 -14.24
N LEU A 462 15.91 16.74 -14.79
CA LEU A 462 17.14 17.38 -14.28
C LEU A 462 17.11 18.91 -14.43
N ALA A 463 16.57 19.43 -15.54
CA ALA A 463 16.41 20.86 -15.73
C ALA A 463 15.44 21.45 -14.68
N ALA A 464 14.30 20.81 -14.44
CA ALA A 464 13.35 21.18 -13.40
C ALA A 464 14.00 21.16 -12.01
N LYS A 465 14.79 20.12 -11.71
CA LYS A 465 15.53 19.99 -10.44
C LYS A 465 16.49 21.16 -10.23
N SER A 466 17.29 21.47 -11.25
CA SER A 466 18.23 22.60 -11.22
C SER A 466 17.49 23.93 -10.96
N LEU A 467 16.41 24.17 -11.70
CA LEU A 467 15.56 25.37 -11.58
C LEU A 467 14.96 25.56 -10.19
N LEU A 468 14.56 24.46 -9.55
CA LEU A 468 13.97 24.46 -8.21
C LEU A 468 15.01 24.70 -7.11
N GLN A 469 16.23 24.20 -7.28
CA GLN A 469 17.32 24.39 -6.33
C GLN A 469 17.88 25.82 -6.40
N HIS A 470 18.22 26.28 -7.61
CA HIS A 470 18.90 27.56 -7.82
C HIS A 470 18.72 28.12 -9.23
N GLN A 471 18.61 29.45 -9.32
CA GLN A 471 18.52 30.19 -10.59
C GLN A 471 19.74 31.11 -10.68
N SER A 472 20.81 30.64 -11.32
CA SER A 472 22.12 31.33 -11.30
C SER A 472 22.13 32.70 -11.98
N TRP A 473 21.15 32.99 -12.83
CA TRP A 473 21.01 34.26 -13.54
C TRP A 473 20.15 35.29 -12.82
N ARG A 474 19.52 34.94 -11.69
CA ARG A 474 18.66 35.84 -10.92
C ARG A 474 19.16 36.02 -9.49
N GLU A 475 19.00 37.22 -8.97
CA GLU A 475 19.31 37.52 -7.56
C GLU A 475 18.18 37.05 -6.62
N GLU A 476 16.94 37.19 -7.08
CA GLU A 476 15.71 36.75 -6.42
C GLU A 476 15.12 35.52 -7.12
N TYR A 477 14.71 34.54 -6.32
CA TYR A 477 14.15 33.29 -6.82
C TYR A 477 12.66 33.48 -7.16
N SER A 478 12.23 33.02 -8.34
CA SER A 478 10.82 33.13 -8.76
C SER A 478 10.39 31.97 -9.65
N PHE A 479 9.10 31.60 -9.57
CA PHE A 479 8.47 30.63 -10.48
C PHE A 479 8.02 31.25 -11.83
N ASN A 480 8.13 32.57 -12.00
CA ASN A 480 7.81 33.24 -13.26
C ASN A 480 8.93 33.05 -14.28
N LEU A 481 8.83 31.97 -15.05
CA LEU A 481 9.82 31.51 -16.03
C LEU A 481 9.33 31.63 -17.49
N GLU A 482 8.17 32.23 -17.73
CA GLU A 482 7.51 32.25 -19.05
C GLU A 482 8.24 33.07 -20.13
N CYS A 483 9.11 34.01 -19.73
CA CYS A 483 9.87 34.86 -20.65
C CYS A 483 11.24 34.28 -21.05
N GLU A 484 11.62 33.10 -20.55
CA GLU A 484 12.95 32.52 -20.75
C GLU A 484 12.96 31.60 -21.99
N THR A 485 13.68 32.00 -23.05
CA THR A 485 13.65 31.36 -24.37
C THR A 485 14.25 29.95 -24.44
N GLU A 486 14.92 29.49 -23.38
CA GLU A 486 15.64 28.21 -23.33
C GLU A 486 14.89 27.10 -22.59
N ILE A 487 13.78 27.42 -21.91
CA ILE A 487 13.05 26.45 -21.08
C ILE A 487 12.00 25.72 -21.92
N GLN A 488 12.06 24.39 -21.90
CA GLN A 488 11.10 23.55 -22.62
C GLN A 488 9.68 23.66 -22.00
N PRO A 489 8.60 23.72 -22.80
CA PRO A 489 7.23 23.86 -22.29
C PRO A 489 6.82 22.78 -21.29
N SER A 490 7.29 21.53 -21.47
CA SER A 490 7.01 20.42 -20.56
C SER A 490 7.60 20.63 -19.15
N VAL A 491 8.71 21.36 -19.03
CA VAL A 491 9.29 21.74 -17.74
C VAL A 491 8.42 22.79 -17.06
N LEU A 492 7.97 23.79 -17.81
CA LEU A 492 7.08 24.83 -17.29
C LEU A 492 5.74 24.25 -16.82
N GLU A 493 5.17 23.32 -17.59
CA GLU A 493 3.94 22.61 -17.25
C GLU A 493 4.10 21.76 -15.98
N ALA A 494 5.23 21.05 -15.85
CA ALA A 494 5.55 20.33 -14.62
C ALA A 494 5.68 21.28 -13.41
N LEU A 495 6.41 22.39 -13.54
CA LEU A 495 6.55 23.36 -12.45
C LEU A 495 5.22 24.03 -12.06
N LYS A 496 4.31 24.23 -13.02
CA LYS A 496 2.95 24.73 -12.76
C LYS A 496 2.13 23.73 -11.94
N ALA A 497 2.38 22.42 -12.09
CA ALA A 497 1.68 21.35 -11.39
C ALA A 497 2.11 21.16 -9.91
N ILE A 498 3.10 21.89 -9.42
CA ILE A 498 3.50 21.88 -7.99
C ILE A 498 2.43 22.60 -7.16
N ASP A 499 2.20 22.15 -5.92
CA ASP A 499 1.28 22.81 -4.98
C ASP A 499 1.67 24.27 -4.70
N ASP A 500 0.67 25.17 -4.68
CA ASP A 500 0.90 26.61 -4.53
C ASP A 500 1.48 26.97 -3.16
N ASP A 501 1.17 26.21 -2.11
CA ASP A 501 1.76 26.36 -0.78
C ASP A 501 3.28 26.16 -0.82
N ILE A 502 3.73 25.12 -1.52
CA ILE A 502 5.17 24.81 -1.70
C ILE A 502 5.83 25.91 -2.54
N LYS A 503 5.18 26.36 -3.62
CA LYS A 503 5.71 27.45 -4.44
C LYS A 503 5.89 28.74 -3.62
N SER A 504 4.88 29.10 -2.83
CA SER A 504 4.92 30.31 -2.01
C SER A 504 6.04 30.26 -0.97
N TYR A 505 6.27 29.09 -0.37
CA TYR A 505 7.34 28.88 0.58
C TYR A 505 8.72 28.90 -0.08
N MET A 506 8.88 28.26 -1.25
CA MET A 506 10.16 28.21 -1.97
C MET A 506 10.67 29.58 -2.41
N ILE A 507 9.75 30.53 -2.69
CA ILE A 507 10.08 31.93 -2.99
C ILE A 507 10.72 32.60 -1.76
N ASN A 508 10.16 32.38 -0.57
CA ASN A 508 10.58 32.99 0.68
C ASN A 508 11.28 31.99 1.62
N CYS A 509 12.16 31.12 1.09
CA CYS A 509 12.91 30.18 1.93
C CYS A 509 13.86 30.91 2.89
N LYS A 510 13.64 30.70 4.20
CA LYS A 510 14.40 31.32 5.29
C LYS A 510 15.87 30.97 5.28
N PHE A 511 16.23 29.79 4.78
CA PHE A 511 17.61 29.31 4.73
C PHE A 511 18.13 29.16 3.29
N GLY A 512 17.62 29.99 2.38
CA GLY A 512 18.19 30.18 1.05
C GLY A 512 18.22 28.91 0.18
N ILE A 513 19.38 28.62 -0.42
CA ILE A 513 19.56 27.54 -1.40
C ILE A 513 19.50 26.17 -0.73
N ALA A 514 20.11 26.03 0.45
CA ALA A 514 20.18 24.74 1.15
C ALA A 514 18.79 24.18 1.49
N GLU A 515 17.88 25.04 1.95
CA GLU A 515 16.50 24.64 2.23
C GLU A 515 15.69 24.37 0.96
N ARG A 516 15.86 25.17 -0.11
CA ARG A 516 15.26 24.83 -1.41
C ARG A 516 15.74 23.48 -1.93
N ALA A 517 17.02 23.15 -1.73
CA ALA A 517 17.58 21.88 -2.15
C ALA A 517 17.02 20.70 -1.35
N LEU A 518 16.76 20.88 -0.05
CA LEU A 518 16.04 19.92 0.79
C LEU A 518 14.59 19.72 0.31
N ILE A 519 13.85 20.80 0.05
CA ILE A 519 12.48 20.69 -0.47
C ILE A 519 12.48 20.01 -1.83
N THR A 520 13.42 20.38 -2.71
CA THR A 520 13.54 19.77 -4.03
C THR A 520 13.85 18.27 -3.93
N SER A 521 14.70 17.83 -3.01
CA SER A 521 14.97 16.40 -2.84
C SER A 521 13.73 15.64 -2.32
N THR A 522 12.91 16.25 -1.47
CA THR A 522 11.62 15.64 -1.07
C THR A 522 10.63 15.52 -2.24
N LEU A 523 10.55 16.54 -3.10
CA LEU A 523 9.70 16.55 -4.29
C LEU A 523 10.15 15.51 -5.32
N PHE A 524 11.46 15.26 -5.41
CA PHE A 524 12.05 14.30 -6.35
C PHE A 524 12.10 12.87 -5.83
N GLY A 525 11.93 12.68 -4.51
CA GLY A 525 12.05 11.37 -3.89
C GLY A 525 13.51 10.91 -3.72
N ASP A 526 14.48 11.83 -3.73
CA ASP A 526 15.90 11.52 -3.69
C ASP A 526 16.38 11.35 -2.24
N GLU A 527 16.46 10.09 -1.77
CA GLU A 527 16.83 9.74 -0.39
C GLU A 527 18.22 10.26 0.01
N PHE A 528 19.20 10.12 -0.87
CA PHE A 528 20.56 10.59 -0.60
C PHE A 528 20.63 12.11 -0.45
N ASP A 529 20.03 12.85 -1.38
CA ASP A 529 20.03 14.31 -1.36
C ASP A 529 19.23 14.82 -0.15
N PHE A 530 18.13 14.15 0.21
CA PHE A 530 17.36 14.46 1.40
C PHE A 530 18.21 14.31 2.67
N ALA A 531 18.88 13.16 2.84
CA ALA A 531 19.78 12.94 3.97
C ALA A 531 20.94 13.95 4.01
N PHE A 532 21.56 14.21 2.87
CA PHE A 532 22.66 15.17 2.74
C PHE A 532 22.23 16.58 3.15
N TRP A 533 21.15 17.10 2.55
CA TRP A 533 20.70 18.46 2.84
C TRP A 533 20.12 18.61 4.24
N THR A 534 19.52 17.56 4.82
CA THR A 534 19.08 17.55 6.22
C THR A 534 20.26 17.76 7.16
N VAL A 535 21.34 17.00 6.98
CA VAL A 535 22.55 17.12 7.80
C VAL A 535 23.28 18.43 7.52
N ALA A 536 23.44 18.79 6.25
CA ALA A 536 24.14 20.02 5.85
C ALA A 536 23.43 21.26 6.40
N LEU A 537 22.10 21.33 6.31
CA LEU A 537 21.31 22.45 6.81
C LEU A 537 21.42 22.58 8.33
N HIS A 538 21.40 21.45 9.08
CA HIS A 538 21.64 21.46 10.52
C HIS A 538 22.99 22.12 10.88
N TYR A 539 24.07 21.69 10.23
CA TYR A 539 25.40 22.23 10.50
C TYR A 539 25.58 23.68 10.03
N LEU A 540 25.00 24.05 8.88
CA LEU A 540 25.01 25.42 8.36
C LEU A 540 24.24 26.37 9.30
N ARG A 541 23.09 25.96 9.83
CA ARG A 541 22.34 26.73 10.84
C ARG A 541 23.21 26.97 12.08
N ARG A 542 23.85 25.92 12.58
CA ARG A 542 24.69 25.99 13.79
C ARG A 542 25.93 26.87 13.62
N SER A 543 26.58 26.84 12.46
CA SER A 543 27.76 27.70 12.23
C SER A 543 27.42 29.18 12.31
N VAL A 544 26.24 29.57 11.80
CA VAL A 544 25.78 30.97 11.88
C VAL A 544 25.48 31.39 13.31
N ILE A 545 24.89 30.51 14.13
CA ILE A 545 24.70 30.77 15.57
C ILE A 545 26.05 30.99 16.25
N PHE A 546 27.04 30.14 15.97
CA PHE A 546 28.35 30.18 16.59
C PHE A 546 29.14 31.45 16.22
N GLU A 547 29.01 31.92 14.97
CA GLU A 547 29.59 33.20 14.54
C GLU A 547 28.94 34.39 15.27
N LYS A 548 27.61 34.41 15.41
CA LYS A 548 26.90 35.45 16.17
C LYS A 548 27.28 35.47 17.66
N GLN A 549 27.49 34.30 18.27
CA GLN A 549 27.96 34.19 19.66
C GLN A 549 29.41 34.66 19.86
N LYS A 550 30.29 34.48 18.86
CA LYS A 550 31.68 34.99 18.93
C LYS A 550 31.76 36.52 18.88
N THR A 551 30.79 37.18 18.25
CA THR A 551 30.73 38.65 18.19
C THR A 551 30.25 39.30 19.50
N GLU A 552 29.65 38.54 20.42
CA GLU A 552 29.17 39.00 21.73
C GLU A 552 30.02 38.47 22.90
N SER A 553 31.32 38.84 22.94
CA SER A 553 32.27 38.68 24.07
C SER A 553 32.56 37.27 24.65
N PRO A 554 33.84 36.94 24.98
CA PRO A 554 34.17 35.68 25.67
C PRO A 554 34.01 35.81 27.20
N PRO A 555 33.50 34.81 27.92
CA PRO A 555 33.67 34.73 29.37
C PRO A 555 35.12 34.33 29.69
N ASN A 556 35.73 35.08 30.61
CA ASN A 556 37.02 34.78 31.22
C ASN A 556 36.96 33.45 31.97
N ASP A 557 37.81 32.49 31.61
CA ASP A 557 38.49 31.62 32.57
C ASP A 557 39.83 31.10 31.98
N PRO A 558 40.83 30.79 32.83
CA PRO A 558 42.24 30.83 32.47
C PRO A 558 42.79 29.50 31.97
N GLU A 559 43.80 29.63 31.10
CA GLU A 559 44.90 28.69 30.83
C GLU A 559 44.55 27.22 30.56
N ASP A 560 44.45 26.86 29.27
CA ASP A 560 45.17 25.69 28.77
C ASP A 560 45.58 25.91 27.30
N LYS A 561 46.89 25.83 27.05
CA LYS A 561 47.52 25.92 25.73
C LYS A 561 47.42 24.56 25.06
N ASP A 562 46.72 24.48 23.94
CA ASP A 562 47.11 23.75 22.72
C ASP A 562 45.90 23.52 21.81
N LEU A 563 45.54 24.51 21.01
CA LEU A 563 44.72 24.29 19.80
C LEU A 563 45.26 25.17 18.66
N PHE A 564 45.74 24.51 17.63
CA PHE A 564 46.14 25.08 16.34
C PHE A 564 44.97 25.89 15.74
N VAL A 565 45.17 27.20 15.55
CA VAL A 565 44.23 28.09 14.85
C VAL A 565 44.66 28.19 13.39
N PRO A 566 43.86 27.71 12.41
CA PRO A 566 44.12 28.02 11.01
C PRO A 566 43.76 29.49 10.73
N THR A 567 44.66 30.19 10.05
CA THR A 567 44.48 31.56 9.58
C THR A 567 43.25 31.68 8.66
N PRO A 568 42.36 32.68 8.83
CA PRO A 568 41.24 32.85 7.90
C PRO A 568 41.73 33.48 6.59
N SER A 569 41.76 32.69 5.53
CA SER A 569 41.81 33.20 4.16
C SER A 569 40.48 33.92 3.91
N ARG A 570 40.53 35.22 3.57
CA ARG A 570 39.39 35.95 3.00
C ARG A 570 38.93 35.23 1.74
N VAL A 571 37.80 34.53 1.82
CA VAL A 571 37.07 34.06 0.65
C VAL A 571 36.16 35.19 0.18
N VAL A 572 36.34 35.58 -1.07
CA VAL A 572 35.49 36.53 -1.79
C VAL A 572 34.07 35.95 -1.89
N GLN A 573 33.06 36.75 -1.56
CA GLN A 573 31.63 36.40 -1.65
C GLN A 573 31.27 35.81 -3.02
N THR A 574 30.98 34.51 -3.06
CA THR A 574 30.23 33.89 -4.14
C THR A 574 29.09 33.10 -3.52
N THR A 575 27.86 33.58 -3.74
CA THR A 575 26.57 32.93 -3.44
C THR A 575 26.53 32.16 -2.12
N ASP A 576 26.27 32.89 -1.03
CA ASP A 576 26.05 32.29 0.27
C ASP A 576 24.90 31.26 0.22
N LEU A 577 25.16 30.04 0.69
CA LEU A 577 24.20 28.92 0.68
C LEU A 577 23.03 29.18 1.64
N LEU A 578 23.27 30.03 2.65
CA LEU A 578 22.27 30.57 3.56
C LEU A 578 22.09 32.07 3.28
N LYS A 579 20.85 32.54 3.21
CA LYS A 579 20.53 33.97 3.26
C LYS A 579 19.70 34.19 4.51
N LEU A 580 20.23 34.88 5.51
CA LEU A 580 19.42 35.37 6.64
C LEU A 580 19.14 36.86 6.39
N GLU A 581 17.87 37.24 6.38
CA GLU A 581 17.50 38.65 6.38
C GLU A 581 17.81 39.24 7.77
N ASP A 582 18.54 40.36 7.82
CA ASP A 582 18.83 41.10 9.05
C ASP A 582 17.56 41.85 9.51
N ASP A 583 16.59 41.11 10.04
CA ASP A 583 15.46 41.74 10.72
C ASP A 583 15.94 42.28 12.07
N ASN A 584 15.70 43.58 12.30
CA ASN A 584 16.04 44.37 13.49
C ASN A 584 15.37 43.89 14.82
N GLN A 585 14.97 42.63 14.92
CA GLN A 585 14.40 41.99 16.11
C GLN A 585 15.32 40.85 16.58
N GLY A 586 16.55 41.21 16.98
CA GLY A 586 17.63 40.26 17.34
C GLY A 586 17.39 39.31 18.52
N SER A 587 16.21 39.31 19.16
CA SER A 587 15.90 38.36 20.25
C SER A 587 15.00 37.19 19.85
N ILE A 588 14.19 37.32 18.79
CA ILE A 588 13.20 36.29 18.41
C ILE A 588 13.83 35.21 17.51
N LEU A 589 14.83 35.58 16.70
CA LEU A 589 15.51 34.66 15.77
C LEU A 589 16.38 33.60 16.49
N VAL A 590 16.89 33.88 17.68
CA VAL A 590 17.78 32.94 18.39
C VAL A 590 16.99 31.74 18.94
N ASP A 591 15.75 31.95 19.39
CA ASP A 591 14.89 30.87 19.89
C ASP A 591 14.27 30.02 18.76
N GLU A 592 14.05 30.59 17.57
CA GLU A 592 13.56 29.83 16.40
C GLU A 592 14.68 29.07 15.66
N ILE A 593 15.92 29.57 15.72
CA ILE A 593 17.12 28.89 15.20
C ILE A 593 17.68 27.88 16.24
N ALA A 594 17.21 27.95 17.50
CA ALA A 594 17.64 27.06 18.58
C ALA A 594 17.17 25.61 18.36
N ASP A 595 18.11 24.82 17.82
CA ASP A 595 18.31 23.40 18.14
C ASP A 595 17.18 22.45 17.73
N GLU A 596 16.84 22.43 16.44
CA GLU A 596 16.34 21.19 15.82
C GLU A 596 17.47 20.17 15.81
N SER A 597 17.53 19.39 16.89
CA SER A 597 18.44 18.27 17.02
C SER A 597 18.20 17.25 15.89
N LEU A 598 19.26 16.81 15.21
CA LEU A 598 19.18 15.81 14.13
C LEU A 598 18.40 14.58 14.57
N GLU A 599 17.67 13.92 13.68
CA GLU A 599 16.95 12.69 14.03
C GLU A 599 17.86 11.60 14.62
N SER A 600 17.25 10.61 15.30
CA SER A 600 17.98 9.45 15.81
C SER A 600 18.62 8.58 14.73
N SER A 601 18.15 8.67 13.49
CA SER A 601 18.74 8.03 12.31
C SER A 601 20.13 8.59 11.96
N PHE A 602 20.41 9.84 12.35
CA PHE A 602 21.68 10.53 12.15
C PHE A 602 22.47 10.70 13.45
N ASP A 603 22.28 9.80 14.42
CA ASP A 603 22.87 9.88 15.77
C ASP A 603 24.39 10.08 15.77
N ILE A 604 25.14 9.35 14.94
CA ILE A 604 26.60 9.48 14.81
C ILE A 604 27.00 10.85 14.25
N LEU A 605 26.15 11.44 13.40
CA LEU A 605 26.37 12.75 12.80
C LEU A 605 25.84 13.89 13.68
N ALA A 606 25.20 13.59 14.81
CA ALA A 606 24.80 14.58 15.79
C ALA A 606 26.01 15.10 16.56
N ASP A 607 25.87 16.28 17.17
CA ASP A 607 26.93 16.84 17.98
C ASP A 607 27.18 16.03 19.26
N ARG A 608 28.42 16.09 19.74
CA ARG A 608 28.88 15.29 20.89
C ARG A 608 28.02 15.45 22.15
N LEU A 609 27.53 16.67 22.41
CA LEU A 609 26.74 16.96 23.62
C LEU A 609 25.35 16.37 23.51
N THR A 610 24.64 16.62 22.40
CA THR A 610 23.30 16.06 22.15
C THR A 610 23.33 14.54 22.05
N PHE A 611 24.32 13.96 21.35
CA PHE A 611 24.49 12.52 21.28
C PHE A 611 24.68 11.91 22.67
N LYS A 612 25.59 12.47 23.50
CA LYS A 612 25.80 11.98 24.86
C LYS A 612 24.53 12.11 25.73
N LYS A 613 23.79 13.20 25.61
CA LYS A 613 22.53 13.43 26.34
C LYS A 613 21.48 12.36 25.97
N ARG A 614 21.31 12.06 24.67
CA ARG A 614 20.39 11.03 24.19
C ARG A 614 20.79 9.63 24.64
N GLU A 615 22.07 9.30 24.54
CA GLU A 615 22.59 8.01 25.01
C GLU A 615 22.40 7.82 26.52
N LEU A 616 22.60 8.88 27.31
CA LEU A 616 22.29 8.86 28.74
C LEU A 616 20.80 8.65 28.99
N ALA A 617 19.91 9.38 28.30
CA ALA A 617 18.47 9.21 28.43
C ALA A 617 18.02 7.79 28.08
N ARG A 618 18.59 7.21 27.01
CA ARG A 618 18.38 5.81 26.61
C ARG A 618 18.83 4.85 27.72
N ALA A 619 20.05 5.02 28.23
CA ALA A 619 20.58 4.18 29.31
C ALA A 619 19.69 4.24 30.58
N PHE A 620 19.20 5.42 30.96
CA PHE A 620 18.26 5.57 32.08
C PHE A 620 16.92 4.88 31.83
N LEU A 621 16.38 4.96 30.62
CA LEU A 621 15.14 4.26 30.26
C LEU A 621 15.30 2.74 30.34
N HIS A 622 16.45 2.22 29.88
CA HIS A 622 16.80 0.81 29.99
C HIS A 622 16.93 0.38 31.46
N ASP A 623 17.58 1.21 32.30
CA ASP A 623 17.70 0.97 33.75
C ASP A 623 16.34 0.84 34.44
N GLN A 624 15.37 1.69 34.10
CA GLN A 624 14.01 1.62 34.67
C GLN A 624 13.21 0.39 34.23
N LYS A 625 13.55 -0.22 33.10
CA LYS A 625 12.79 -1.33 32.48
C LYS A 625 13.52 -2.68 32.57
N ARG A 626 14.51 -2.80 33.45
CA ARG A 626 15.28 -4.05 33.66
C ARG A 626 14.38 -5.18 34.15
N THR A 627 14.54 -6.36 33.56
CA THR A 627 13.80 -7.58 33.92
C THR A 627 14.69 -8.82 34.00
N THR A 628 15.84 -8.82 33.32
CA THR A 628 16.80 -9.94 33.29
C THR A 628 18.17 -9.51 33.83
N ALA A 629 18.95 -10.48 34.32
CA ALA A 629 20.32 -10.26 34.79
C ALA A 629 21.24 -9.75 33.66
N ASP A 630 21.13 -10.34 32.47
CA ASP A 630 21.87 -9.88 31.28
C ASP A 630 21.57 -8.42 30.92
N HIS A 631 20.31 -8.00 31.00
CA HIS A 631 19.93 -6.61 30.72
C HIS A 631 20.48 -5.65 31.78
N THR A 632 20.54 -6.09 33.05
CA THR A 632 21.18 -5.31 34.13
C THR A 632 22.67 -5.12 33.88
N ARG A 633 23.35 -6.17 33.43
CA ARG A 633 24.77 -6.11 33.07
C ARG A 633 25.03 -5.16 31.90
N THR A 634 24.30 -5.30 30.79
CA THR A 634 24.46 -4.40 29.63
C THR A 634 24.21 -2.94 30.03
N CYS A 635 23.20 -2.69 30.87
CA CYS A 635 22.92 -1.35 31.37
C CYS A 635 24.07 -0.80 32.23
N ALA A 636 24.65 -1.61 33.13
CA ALA A 636 25.79 -1.22 33.95
C ALA A 636 27.04 -0.90 33.11
N GLU A 637 27.32 -1.72 32.09
CA GLU A 637 28.42 -1.49 31.13
C GLU A 637 28.20 -0.20 30.32
N SER A 638 26.98 0.03 29.79
CA SER A 638 26.65 1.27 29.06
C SER A 638 26.75 2.53 29.94
N LEU A 639 26.25 2.48 31.17
CA LEU A 639 26.34 3.61 32.11
C LEU A 639 27.79 3.94 32.47
N LEU A 640 28.65 2.92 32.59
CA LEU A 640 30.08 3.11 32.83
C LEU A 640 30.75 3.81 31.63
N LEU A 641 30.45 3.39 30.39
CA LEU A 641 30.96 4.03 29.16
C LEU A 641 30.52 5.49 29.02
N LEU A 642 29.33 5.83 29.52
CA LEU A 642 28.78 7.20 29.49
C LEU A 642 29.27 8.09 30.65
N GLY A 643 30.05 7.54 31.57
CA GLY A 643 30.63 8.25 32.72
C GLY A 643 29.76 8.27 33.98
N GLN A 644 28.66 7.51 34.03
CA GLN A 644 27.76 7.37 35.18
C GLN A 644 28.23 6.26 36.13
N ALA A 645 29.41 6.44 36.73
CA ALA A 645 30.08 5.42 37.53
C ALA A 645 29.30 5.01 38.80
N GLU A 646 28.64 5.95 39.48
CA GLU A 646 27.94 5.68 40.74
C GLU A 646 26.75 4.74 40.55
N ARG A 647 25.95 4.96 39.50
CA ARG A 647 24.83 4.09 39.18
C ARG A 647 25.30 2.73 38.67
N ALA A 648 26.35 2.68 37.85
CA ALA A 648 26.93 1.42 37.39
C ALA A 648 27.40 0.53 38.55
N VAL A 649 28.04 1.11 39.58
CA VAL A 649 28.45 0.39 40.80
C VAL A 649 27.25 -0.22 41.53
N GLN A 650 26.15 0.51 41.66
CA GLN A 650 24.93 -0.03 42.27
C GLN A 650 24.41 -1.26 41.52
N LEU A 651 24.38 -1.20 40.18
CA LEU A 651 23.92 -2.30 39.34
C LEU A 651 24.81 -3.54 39.43
N PHE A 652 26.13 -3.38 39.49
CA PHE A 652 27.05 -4.52 39.69
C PHE A 652 26.89 -5.21 41.05
N LEU A 653 26.40 -4.48 42.07
CA LEU A 653 26.13 -5.03 43.40
C LEU A 653 24.74 -5.67 43.51
N GLU A 654 23.85 -5.44 42.54
CA GLU A 654 22.55 -6.11 42.43
C GLU A 654 22.67 -7.54 41.86
N THR A 655 23.84 -7.95 41.34
CA THR A 655 24.07 -9.30 40.80
C THR A 655 23.91 -10.37 41.89
N ASP A 656 23.12 -11.40 41.60
CA ASP A 656 22.88 -12.53 42.53
C ASP A 656 24.15 -13.37 42.76
N ALA A 657 24.34 -13.81 44.00
CA ALA A 657 25.52 -14.60 44.41
C ALA A 657 25.65 -15.97 43.72
N GLY A 658 24.57 -16.46 43.10
CA GLY A 658 24.54 -17.70 42.33
C GLY A 658 24.93 -17.55 40.86
N ASP A 659 25.13 -16.33 40.36
CA ASP A 659 25.58 -16.06 38.99
C ASP A 659 27.11 -16.26 38.88
N ASP A 660 27.57 -16.90 37.81
CA ASP A 660 28.99 -17.11 37.51
C ASP A 660 29.76 -15.77 37.44
N ASN A 661 29.08 -14.68 37.08
CA ASN A 661 29.67 -13.35 36.96
C ASN A 661 29.72 -12.55 38.28
N TYR A 662 29.07 -13.00 39.35
CA TYR A 662 28.96 -12.28 40.62
C TYR A 662 30.32 -11.80 41.16
N TYR A 663 31.32 -12.66 41.09
CA TYR A 663 32.67 -12.33 41.54
C TYR A 663 33.33 -11.26 40.68
N VAL A 664 33.13 -11.33 39.37
CA VAL A 664 33.71 -10.37 38.41
C VAL A 664 33.05 -9.00 38.59
N ASP A 665 31.73 -8.96 38.79
CA ASP A 665 30.99 -7.72 38.99
C ASP A 665 31.33 -7.04 40.32
N CYS A 666 31.51 -7.82 41.39
CA CYS A 666 32.02 -7.32 42.67
C CYS A 666 33.40 -6.65 42.52
N LEU A 667 34.32 -7.27 41.75
CA LEU A 667 35.64 -6.70 41.49
C LEU A 667 35.56 -5.44 40.62
N ARG A 668 34.69 -5.41 39.60
CA ARG A 668 34.43 -4.22 38.78
C ARG A 668 33.90 -3.07 39.64
N ALA A 669 32.94 -3.34 40.53
CA ALA A 669 32.40 -2.36 41.46
C ALA A 669 33.49 -1.75 42.36
N CYS A 670 34.35 -2.59 42.94
CA CYS A 670 35.49 -2.14 43.75
C CYS A 670 36.48 -1.29 42.95
N LEU A 671 36.82 -1.70 41.73
CA LEU A 671 37.74 -0.97 40.87
C LEU A 671 37.18 0.40 40.49
N VAL A 672 35.94 0.46 40.02
CA VAL A 672 35.27 1.71 39.66
C VAL A 672 35.15 2.66 40.85
N ALA A 673 34.83 2.14 42.04
CA ALA A 673 34.77 2.93 43.27
C ALA A 673 36.15 3.49 43.69
N SER A 674 37.22 2.73 43.51
CA SER A 674 38.59 3.08 43.92
C SER A 674 39.18 4.28 43.16
N ILE A 675 38.88 4.40 41.86
CA ILE A 675 39.41 5.48 40.98
C ILE A 675 38.96 6.88 41.43
N ARG A 676 37.83 7.00 42.13
CA ARG A 676 37.25 8.30 42.54
C ARG A 676 37.70 8.79 43.93
N SER A 677 38.73 8.17 44.52
CA SER A 677 39.45 8.58 45.76
C SER A 677 38.62 9.43 46.75
N SER A 678 37.59 8.81 47.35
CA SER A 678 36.76 9.45 48.38
C SER A 678 36.41 8.44 49.47
N GLY A 679 36.08 8.88 50.69
CA GLY A 679 35.68 7.98 51.79
C GLY A 679 34.50 7.04 51.45
N ALA A 680 33.73 7.36 50.41
CA ALA A 680 32.70 6.50 49.86
C ALA A 680 33.26 5.21 49.23
N SER A 681 34.47 5.22 48.67
CA SER A 681 35.09 4.04 48.05
C SER A 681 35.40 2.95 49.07
N GLN A 682 35.89 3.33 50.26
CA GLN A 682 36.11 2.38 51.35
C GLN A 682 34.82 1.73 51.85
N SER A 683 33.71 2.47 51.82
CA SER A 683 32.40 1.96 52.22
C SER A 683 31.88 0.91 51.23
N THR A 684 32.01 1.16 49.92
CA THR A 684 31.66 0.19 48.87
C THR A 684 32.53 -1.06 48.93
N ILE A 685 33.84 -0.91 49.08
CA ILE A 685 34.77 -2.06 49.18
C ILE A 685 34.47 -2.87 50.44
N LYS A 686 34.16 -2.21 51.57
CA LYS A 686 33.72 -2.90 52.80
C LYS A 686 32.43 -3.68 52.57
N LEU A 687 31.44 -3.10 51.88
CA LEU A 687 30.17 -3.78 51.55
C LEU A 687 30.43 -5.03 50.71
N VAL A 688 31.21 -4.92 49.62
CA VAL A 688 31.58 -6.06 48.78
C VAL A 688 32.30 -7.13 49.59
N ALA A 689 33.27 -6.74 50.42
CA ALA A 689 34.01 -7.66 51.27
C ALA A 689 33.08 -8.44 52.22
N THR A 690 32.11 -7.77 52.85
CA THR A 690 31.13 -8.43 53.72
C THR A 690 30.19 -9.36 52.96
N SER A 691 29.79 -8.99 51.74
CA SER A 691 28.93 -9.81 50.87
C SER A 691 29.66 -11.09 50.43
N LEU A 692 30.94 -10.98 50.03
CA LEU A 692 31.78 -12.14 49.67
C LEU A 692 31.99 -13.10 50.84
N ILE A 693 32.20 -12.58 52.07
CA ILE A 693 32.34 -13.38 53.29
C ILE A 693 31.03 -14.15 53.57
N ALA A 694 29.88 -13.48 53.46
CA ALA A 694 28.57 -14.11 53.67
C ALA A 694 28.31 -15.24 52.67
N ASN A 695 28.77 -15.10 51.42
CA ASN A 695 28.60 -16.07 50.33
C ASN A 695 29.71 -17.15 50.27
N GLY A 696 30.50 -17.32 51.33
CA GLY A 696 31.47 -18.42 51.47
C GLY A 696 32.88 -18.13 50.94
N LYS A 697 33.13 -16.94 50.38
CA LYS A 697 34.47 -16.48 49.92
C LYS A 697 35.16 -15.66 51.01
N LEU A 698 35.46 -16.33 52.13
CA LEU A 698 36.00 -15.71 53.35
C LEU A 698 37.36 -15.04 53.12
N ILE A 699 38.25 -15.67 52.34
CA ILE A 699 39.64 -15.21 52.19
C ILE A 699 39.68 -13.94 51.33
N GLU A 700 38.92 -13.92 50.24
CA GLU A 700 38.81 -12.81 49.29
C GLU A 700 38.23 -11.56 49.96
N GLY A 701 37.17 -11.71 50.77
CA GLY A 701 36.62 -10.59 51.53
C GLY A 701 37.57 -10.08 52.63
N VAL A 702 38.31 -10.97 53.31
CA VAL A 702 39.34 -10.57 54.28
C VAL A 702 40.47 -9.78 53.60
N GLN A 703 40.90 -10.18 52.40
CA GLN A 703 41.89 -9.44 51.61
C GLN A 703 41.40 -8.02 51.28
N LEU A 704 40.15 -7.87 50.84
CA LEU A 704 39.57 -6.55 50.56
C LEU A 704 39.48 -5.67 51.82
N LEU A 705 39.13 -6.23 52.99
CA LEU A 705 39.11 -5.49 54.26
C LEU A 705 40.50 -5.01 54.70
N CYS A 706 41.54 -5.82 54.45
CA CYS A 706 42.92 -5.41 54.72
C CYS A 706 43.38 -4.28 53.79
N LEU A 707 42.97 -4.29 52.51
CA LEU A 707 43.31 -3.23 51.55
C LEU A 707 42.72 -1.86 51.92
N ILE A 708 41.61 -1.82 52.66
CA ILE A 708 41.00 -0.58 53.15
C ILE A 708 41.36 -0.25 54.60
N GLU A 709 42.43 -0.86 55.14
CA GLU A 709 42.92 -0.63 56.51
C GLU A 709 41.88 -0.96 57.61
N LYS A 710 40.98 -1.93 57.34
CA LYS A 710 40.01 -2.46 58.31
C LYS A 710 40.43 -3.85 58.82
N GLY A 711 41.70 -4.01 59.17
CA GLY A 711 42.28 -5.28 59.63
C GLY A 711 41.63 -5.86 60.89
N VAL A 712 41.13 -5.01 61.80
CA VAL A 712 40.44 -5.45 63.02
C VAL A 712 39.11 -6.14 62.69
N ASP A 713 38.35 -5.58 61.75
CA ASP A 713 37.09 -6.17 61.26
C ASP A 713 37.38 -7.50 60.53
N ALA A 714 38.46 -7.56 59.74
CA ALA A 714 38.90 -8.78 59.06
C ALA A 714 39.23 -9.91 60.04
N CYS A 715 39.94 -9.60 61.14
CA CYS A 715 40.24 -10.54 62.20
C CYS A 715 38.96 -11.03 62.92
N ARG A 716 37.98 -10.15 63.15
CA ARG A 716 36.67 -10.53 63.72
C ARG A 716 35.93 -11.52 62.84
N TYR A 717 35.87 -11.29 61.52
CA TYR A 717 35.24 -12.24 60.60
C TYR A 717 35.97 -13.59 60.58
N LEU A 718 37.31 -13.61 60.54
CA LEU A 718 38.07 -14.87 60.64
C LEU A 718 37.78 -15.66 61.93
N GLN A 719 37.64 -14.97 63.07
CA GLN A 719 37.29 -15.59 64.35
C GLN A 719 35.87 -16.18 64.32
N THR A 720 34.88 -15.43 63.82
CA THR A 720 33.48 -15.87 63.72
C THR A 720 33.32 -17.11 62.84
N TYR A 721 34.09 -17.21 61.74
CA TYR A 721 34.09 -18.37 60.85
C TYR A 721 35.06 -19.50 61.29
N GLY A 722 35.60 -19.44 62.52
CA GLY A 722 36.39 -20.52 63.12
C GLY A 722 37.86 -20.59 62.69
N GLN A 723 38.37 -19.62 61.93
CA GLN A 723 39.75 -19.54 61.44
C GLN A 723 40.66 -18.79 62.42
N TRP A 724 40.66 -19.20 63.69
CA TRP A 724 41.34 -18.49 64.79
C TRP A 724 42.85 -18.31 64.61
N TYR A 725 43.53 -19.34 64.10
CA TYR A 725 44.98 -19.27 63.85
C TYR A 725 45.33 -18.23 62.78
N LYS A 726 44.56 -18.18 61.69
CA LYS A 726 44.75 -17.16 60.63
C LYS A 726 44.44 -15.76 61.14
N ALA A 727 43.43 -15.60 62.00
CA ALA A 727 43.12 -14.31 62.64
C ALA A 727 44.29 -13.83 63.53
N ALA A 728 44.88 -14.71 64.34
CA ALA A 728 46.03 -14.38 65.19
C ALA A 728 47.30 -14.05 64.37
N TRP A 729 47.53 -14.78 63.28
CA TRP A 729 48.64 -14.49 62.35
C TRP A 729 48.45 -13.12 61.68
N LEU A 730 47.26 -12.82 61.17
CA LEU A 730 46.95 -11.54 60.53
C LEU A 730 47.09 -10.38 61.52
N ALA A 731 46.55 -10.53 62.74
CA ALA A 731 46.66 -9.53 63.80
C ALA A 731 48.12 -9.18 64.12
N LYS A 732 48.97 -10.19 64.32
CA LYS A 732 50.41 -9.97 64.57
C LYS A 732 51.17 -9.35 63.41
N SER A 733 50.68 -9.53 62.18
CA SER A 733 51.40 -9.09 60.98
C SER A 733 51.03 -7.68 60.54
N THR A 734 49.83 -7.20 60.88
CA THR A 734 49.26 -5.97 60.29
C THR A 734 48.63 -4.98 61.27
N LEU A 735 48.24 -5.40 62.49
CA LEU A 735 47.58 -4.53 63.46
C LEU A 735 48.58 -3.87 64.42
N SER A 736 48.13 -2.79 65.07
CA SER A 736 48.88 -2.16 66.18
C SER A 736 48.93 -3.08 67.41
N ASP A 737 49.93 -2.91 68.28
CA ASP A 737 50.12 -3.76 69.47
C ASP A 737 48.86 -3.85 70.35
N SER A 738 48.15 -2.71 70.53
CA SER A 738 46.92 -2.66 71.32
C SER A 738 45.74 -3.43 70.70
N GLU A 739 45.58 -3.39 69.38
CA GLU A 739 44.50 -4.09 68.68
C GLU A 739 44.81 -5.57 68.52
N CYS A 740 46.10 -5.92 68.40
CA CYS A 740 46.59 -7.28 68.36
C CYS A 740 46.33 -8.02 69.67
N ASP A 741 46.61 -7.38 70.81
CA ASP A 741 46.35 -7.93 72.15
C ASP A 741 44.86 -8.27 72.34
N ASP A 742 43.95 -7.42 71.86
CA ASP A 742 42.51 -7.67 71.92
C ASP A 742 42.07 -8.89 71.10
N VAL A 743 42.63 -9.09 69.90
CA VAL A 743 42.34 -10.25 69.05
C VAL A 743 42.89 -11.54 69.68
N ILE A 744 44.11 -11.49 70.23
CA ILE A 744 44.75 -12.62 70.92
C ILE A 744 43.98 -12.96 72.20
N LYS A 745 43.54 -11.97 72.98
CA LYS A 745 42.75 -12.19 74.19
C LYS A 745 41.46 -12.96 73.89
N ARG A 746 40.70 -12.56 72.86
CA ARG A 746 39.51 -13.31 72.40
C ARG A 746 39.85 -14.75 71.98
N TRP A 747 41.02 -14.96 71.36
CA TRP A 747 41.47 -16.30 71.00
C TRP A 747 41.83 -17.15 72.23
N THR A 748 42.48 -16.57 73.25
CA THR A 748 42.76 -17.26 74.51
C THR A 748 41.49 -17.60 75.30
N GLU A 749 40.49 -16.71 75.28
CA GLU A 749 39.16 -16.96 75.85
C GLU A 749 38.43 -18.08 75.09
N HIS A 750 38.53 -18.12 73.76
CA HIS A 750 38.00 -19.21 72.95
C HIS A 750 38.66 -20.56 73.28
N LEU A 751 39.99 -20.61 73.38
CA LEU A 751 40.74 -21.82 73.78
C LEU A 751 40.38 -22.30 75.18
N SER A 752 40.02 -21.38 76.08
CA SER A 752 39.62 -21.69 77.45
C SER A 752 38.15 -22.11 77.59
N SER A 753 37.35 -22.02 76.52
CA SER A 753 35.92 -22.33 76.54
C SER A 753 35.63 -23.84 76.59
N ASN A 754 34.56 -24.24 77.31
CA ASN A 754 34.19 -25.64 77.52
C ASN A 754 33.89 -26.42 76.23
N THR A 755 33.48 -25.75 75.16
CA THR A 755 33.12 -26.36 73.86
C THR A 755 34.31 -26.96 73.11
N ILE A 756 35.52 -26.41 73.28
CA ILE A 756 36.76 -26.99 72.71
C ILE A 756 37.29 -28.09 73.61
N ASN A 757 37.25 -27.87 74.94
CA ASN A 757 37.68 -28.85 75.91
C ASN A 757 36.85 -30.14 75.85
N GLU A 758 35.55 -30.07 75.54
CA GLU A 758 34.71 -31.26 75.28
C GLU A 758 35.01 -31.94 73.94
N LYS A 759 35.31 -31.19 72.85
CA LYS A 759 35.75 -31.78 71.58
C LYS A 759 37.09 -32.49 71.72
N VAL A 760 38.04 -31.91 72.47
CA VAL A 760 39.34 -32.52 72.79
C VAL A 760 39.16 -33.74 73.69
N LYS A 761 38.25 -33.70 74.69
CA LYS A 761 37.86 -34.88 75.49
C LYS A 761 37.23 -36.00 74.64
N ASN A 762 36.34 -35.67 73.71
CA ASN A 762 35.74 -36.66 72.80
C ASN A 762 36.75 -37.26 71.81
N PHE A 763 37.77 -36.49 71.41
CA PHE A 763 38.88 -36.99 70.58
C PHE A 763 39.85 -37.87 71.38
N LEU A 764 40.10 -37.54 72.65
CA LEU A 764 40.91 -38.34 73.58
C LEU A 764 40.21 -39.64 73.98
N ASN A 765 38.89 -39.62 74.21
CA ASN A 765 38.10 -40.81 74.55
C ASN A 765 37.96 -41.80 73.37
N LYS A 766 38.05 -41.34 72.11
CA LYS A 766 38.08 -42.23 70.92
C LYS A 766 39.42 -42.95 70.71
N LYS A 767 40.51 -42.57 71.41
CA LYS A 767 41.84 -43.17 71.26
C LYS A 767 42.15 -44.32 72.23
N HIS A 768 41.22 -44.73 73.09
CA HIS A 768 41.33 -45.98 73.85
C HIS A 768 40.69 -47.16 73.10
N LEU A 769 41.36 -47.63 72.05
CA LEU A 769 41.30 -49.01 71.58
C LEU A 769 42.75 -49.50 71.41
N PRO A 770 43.06 -50.76 71.77
CA PRO A 770 44.40 -51.17 72.17
C PRO A 770 45.38 -51.24 70.99
N LEU A 771 46.63 -50.87 71.27
CA LEU A 771 47.79 -51.12 70.42
C LEU A 771 47.94 -52.63 70.13
N ASN A 772 48.03 -52.98 68.86
CA ASN A 772 48.70 -54.18 68.37
C ASN A 772 49.39 -53.84 67.05
N TYR A 773 50.73 -53.82 67.12
CA TYR A 773 51.77 -53.77 66.08
C TYR A 773 51.69 -52.72 64.97
#